data_AF-A0A9E5EZZ8-F1
#
_entry.id   AF-A0A9E5EZZ8-F1
#
_cell.length_a   1.000
_cell.length_b   1.000
_cell.length_c   1.000
_cell.angle_alpha   90.00
_cell.angle_beta   90.00
_cell.angle_gamma   90.00
#
_symmetry.space_group_name_H-M   'P 1'
#
loop_
_entity.id
_entity.type
_entity.pdbx_description
1 polymer ?
#
loop_
_entity_poly.entity_id
_entity_poly.type
_entity_poly.pdbx_seq_one_letter_code
_entity_poly.pdbx_strand_id
1 'polypeptide(L)'
;MAAEEIPSESRLEKEELLNHYPKARGLMGEKPEMQEKLNRAYLKRKVWKSAETVAAHLGSEARPEERRELFKTLLDHVDFHDQSWHHQATIDSLIDLASGIQTKKISQEIQKKSRREFNDLHQGEETYSFAGPELLLTPYSEILNLFQAMKLKPGDTVVDLGAGFGRVGLALAVQYPGINITGYEIVKERVSEGARLAKEWNLDSRVHLIEQNLADPQFKPQAADVYYAFNPVSGSTFDKILEDLRVVGLQSGKKFRLIVFGPSPFFKTDAQPWLKEIKGSDIPEGEELKIYEFSPEAASHTVIVEPGKNTNPYELRPVDTVSTYPKTEVLSAKHSKTIAEHLARFTDSHQNDSSFLSPNYLVAWAAHWPMEISRHGNQLLISSQQTGEPGKESFVEPLGGTPEEKARLIKKVIEDRKKQGIKAEFSFVSAEVRKILESDPQVVTLESKEYDDFVYPAENLAKLDRSKKLRDRAHQADSFQKNNPEAKVEILSHLGEGEAAGFQRTTSIFLESWLANKKGVEQMSPFDRAQLETENGASKVLAQNLSGSRSVQMAVRGPVDEEGQRSIIAYAAGEIRENSRGKRTLIIYVQKSDGTKNAIPFINRELVREVYDHPEQYGAIDYVNMMDGSTSGLRQFKMQYEPDPTLSNTFRIIGAD
;
A
#
# COMPACT_ATOMS: atom_id res chain seq x y z
N MET A 1 15.43 -26.10 16.26
CA MET A 1 14.20 -26.21 15.43
C MET A 1 14.46 -26.63 13.99
N ALA A 2 15.72 -26.60 13.52
CA ALA A 2 16.16 -27.13 12.23
C ALA A 2 16.29 -28.67 12.17
N ALA A 3 15.75 -29.40 13.15
CA ALA A 3 15.74 -30.86 13.07
C ALA A 3 14.79 -31.27 11.94
N GLU A 4 15.32 -31.93 10.91
CA GLU A 4 14.53 -32.40 9.77
C GLU A 4 13.44 -33.40 10.21
N GLU A 5 13.63 -34.08 11.34
CA GLU A 5 12.68 -35.06 11.89
C GLU A 5 12.23 -34.72 13.32
N ILE A 6 10.92 -34.88 13.58
CA ILE A 6 10.36 -34.83 14.94
C ILE A 6 10.72 -36.13 15.67
N PRO A 7 11.38 -36.07 16.85
CA PRO A 7 11.62 -37.24 17.69
C PRO A 7 10.33 -38.00 17.96
N SER A 8 10.36 -39.33 17.84
CA SER A 8 9.18 -40.19 17.94
C SER A 8 8.34 -39.95 19.21
N GLU A 9 9.01 -39.71 20.32
CA GLU A 9 8.47 -39.43 21.65
C GLU A 9 7.79 -38.06 21.80
N SER A 10 8.04 -37.14 20.86
CA SER A 10 7.42 -35.82 20.81
C SER A 10 6.20 -35.77 19.89
N ARG A 11 5.89 -36.86 19.18
CA ARG A 11 4.72 -36.93 18.31
C ARG A 11 3.47 -37.17 19.15
N LEU A 12 2.45 -36.36 18.91
CA LEU A 12 1.13 -36.59 19.47
C LEU A 12 0.37 -37.61 18.63
N GLU A 13 -0.47 -38.37 19.32
CA GLU A 13 -1.40 -39.27 18.68
C GLU A 13 -2.45 -38.47 17.90
N LYS A 14 -3.05 -39.11 16.88
CA LYS A 14 -4.01 -38.47 15.98
C LYS A 14 -5.13 -37.75 16.75
N GLU A 15 -5.71 -38.40 17.75
CA GLU A 15 -6.81 -37.82 18.55
C GLU A 15 -6.36 -36.64 19.40
N GLU A 16 -5.13 -36.65 19.92
CA GLU A 16 -4.56 -35.52 20.68
C GLU A 16 -4.33 -34.31 19.78
N LEU A 17 -3.82 -34.53 18.54
CA LEU A 17 -3.72 -33.47 17.54
C LEU A 17 -5.09 -32.90 17.19
N LEU A 18 -6.13 -33.73 17.08
CA LEU A 18 -7.49 -33.25 16.79
C LEU A 18 -8.09 -32.44 17.94
N ASN A 19 -7.68 -32.68 19.19
CA ASN A 19 -8.07 -31.82 20.31
C ASN A 19 -7.43 -30.43 20.21
N HIS A 20 -6.19 -30.34 19.73
CA HIS A 20 -5.52 -29.05 19.50
C HIS A 20 -5.95 -28.36 18.19
N TYR A 21 -6.36 -29.13 17.19
CA TYR A 21 -6.73 -28.68 15.85
C TYR A 21 -8.04 -29.34 15.39
N PRO A 22 -9.20 -29.02 16.02
CA PRO A 22 -10.48 -29.70 15.73
C PRO A 22 -10.92 -29.54 14.27
N LYS A 23 -10.50 -28.45 13.62
CA LYS A 23 -10.76 -28.20 12.19
C LYS A 23 -10.02 -29.14 11.25
N ALA A 24 -9.00 -29.85 11.72
CA ALA A 24 -8.26 -30.83 10.93
C ALA A 24 -8.92 -32.21 10.86
N ARG A 25 -10.04 -32.44 11.57
CA ARG A 25 -10.72 -33.75 11.66
C ARG A 25 -11.11 -34.32 10.29
N GLY A 26 -11.55 -33.47 9.36
CA GLY A 26 -11.88 -33.87 7.98
C GLY A 26 -10.67 -33.97 7.03
N LEU A 27 -9.51 -33.44 7.43
CA LEU A 27 -8.28 -33.39 6.61
C LEU A 27 -7.24 -34.45 7.00
N MET A 28 -7.37 -35.02 8.20
CA MET A 28 -6.50 -36.08 8.73
C MET A 28 -6.90 -37.50 8.26
N GLY A 29 -7.82 -37.61 7.31
CA GLY A 29 -8.13 -38.85 6.62
C GLY A 29 -7.02 -39.19 5.63
N GLU A 30 -6.25 -40.24 5.95
CA GLU A 30 -5.33 -41.00 5.07
C GLU A 30 -3.95 -40.42 4.72
N LYS A 31 -3.59 -39.20 5.11
CA LYS A 31 -2.26 -38.64 4.77
C LYS A 31 -1.34 -38.53 6.00
N PRO A 32 -0.34 -39.43 6.18
CA PRO A 32 0.68 -39.32 7.24
C PRO A 32 1.38 -37.95 7.27
N GLU A 33 1.56 -37.33 6.11
CA GLU A 33 2.14 -35.99 5.96
C GLU A 33 1.36 -34.90 6.71
N MET A 34 0.02 -35.01 6.76
CA MET A 34 -0.81 -34.04 7.47
C MET A 34 -0.63 -34.16 8.98
N GLN A 35 -0.53 -35.40 9.50
CA GLN A 35 -0.25 -35.64 10.92
C GLN A 35 1.13 -35.08 11.30
N GLU A 36 2.15 -35.32 10.47
CA GLU A 36 3.50 -34.78 10.66
C GLU A 36 3.50 -33.24 10.64
N LYS A 37 2.79 -32.62 9.70
CA LYS A 37 2.64 -31.16 9.63
C LYS A 37 1.96 -30.58 10.87
N LEU A 38 0.92 -31.24 11.39
CA LEU A 38 0.24 -30.82 12.61
C LEU A 38 1.12 -31.02 13.85
N ASN A 39 1.89 -32.11 13.91
CA ASN A 39 2.88 -32.33 14.96
C ASN A 39 3.95 -31.23 14.96
N ARG A 40 4.46 -30.83 13.77
CA ARG A 40 5.39 -29.69 13.64
C ARG A 40 4.77 -28.40 14.14
N ALA A 41 3.53 -28.12 13.74
CA ALA A 41 2.82 -26.93 14.17
C ALA A 41 2.56 -26.93 15.69
N TYR A 42 2.20 -28.09 16.26
CA TYR A 42 1.98 -28.27 17.70
C TYR A 42 3.25 -28.03 18.49
N LEU A 43 4.34 -28.72 18.13
CA LEU A 43 5.63 -28.61 18.81
C LEU A 43 6.18 -27.19 18.70
N LYS A 44 6.10 -26.57 17.51
CA LYS A 44 6.47 -25.17 17.32
C LYS A 44 5.70 -24.26 18.29
N ARG A 45 4.38 -24.44 18.42
CA ARG A 45 3.54 -23.68 19.35
C ARG A 45 3.90 -23.96 20.82
N LYS A 46 4.18 -25.21 21.19
CA LYS A 46 4.51 -25.61 22.56
C LYS A 46 5.87 -25.06 22.98
N VAL A 47 6.89 -25.21 22.14
CA VAL A 47 8.22 -24.63 22.32
C VAL A 47 8.10 -23.12 22.44
N TRP A 48 7.34 -22.49 21.54
CA TRP A 48 7.12 -21.05 21.56
C TRP A 48 6.50 -20.57 22.88
N LYS A 49 5.39 -21.17 23.30
CA LYS A 49 4.73 -20.83 24.56
C LYS A 49 5.66 -21.02 25.76
N SER A 50 6.51 -22.05 25.73
CA SER A 50 7.50 -22.30 26.77
C SER A 50 8.57 -21.20 26.78
N ALA A 51 9.06 -20.81 25.60
CA ALA A 51 10.01 -19.70 25.45
C ALA A 51 9.41 -18.37 25.93
N GLU A 52 8.15 -18.08 25.58
CA GLU A 52 7.42 -16.90 26.08
C GLU A 52 7.31 -16.92 27.61
N THR A 53 7.03 -18.09 28.21
CA THR A 53 6.92 -18.24 29.66
C THR A 53 8.26 -17.99 30.34
N VAL A 54 9.34 -18.57 29.80
CA VAL A 54 10.70 -18.37 30.31
C VAL A 54 11.12 -16.91 30.16
N ALA A 55 10.90 -16.30 28.99
CA ALA A 55 11.20 -14.90 28.75
C ALA A 55 10.40 -13.99 29.71
N ALA A 56 9.11 -14.23 29.91
CA ALA A 56 8.30 -13.45 30.84
C ALA A 56 8.82 -13.56 32.29
N HIS A 57 9.22 -14.76 32.69
CA HIS A 57 9.81 -15.00 34.01
C HIS A 57 11.15 -14.26 34.16
N LEU A 58 12.03 -14.35 33.17
CA LEU A 58 13.30 -13.60 33.16
C LEU A 58 13.06 -12.09 33.22
N GLY A 59 12.12 -11.56 32.43
CA GLY A 59 11.82 -10.13 32.41
C GLY A 59 11.19 -9.58 33.69
N SER A 60 10.57 -10.44 34.51
CA SER A 60 9.88 -10.04 35.76
C SER A 60 10.71 -10.28 37.02
N GLU A 61 11.52 -11.34 37.07
CA GLU A 61 12.28 -11.71 38.28
C GLU A 61 13.73 -11.22 38.27
N ALA A 62 14.33 -11.03 37.09
CA ALA A 62 15.74 -10.64 37.02
C ALA A 62 15.93 -9.16 37.40
N ARG A 63 17.06 -8.87 38.06
CA ARG A 63 17.45 -7.50 38.41
C ARG A 63 17.68 -6.68 37.14
N PRO A 64 17.51 -5.34 37.18
CA PRO A 64 17.71 -4.50 36.00
C PRO A 64 19.06 -4.72 35.29
N GLU A 65 20.16 -4.88 36.02
CA GLU A 65 21.48 -5.12 35.44
C GLU A 65 21.59 -6.50 34.77
N GLU A 66 20.94 -7.51 35.34
CA GLU A 66 20.88 -8.86 34.76
C GLU A 66 20.04 -8.87 33.48
N ARG A 67 18.93 -8.13 33.44
CA ARG A 67 18.12 -7.97 32.23
C ARG A 67 18.89 -7.25 31.12
N ARG A 68 19.66 -6.22 31.47
CA ARG A 68 20.55 -5.53 30.52
C ARG A 68 21.62 -6.46 29.95
N GLU A 69 22.26 -7.27 30.79
CA GLU A 69 23.28 -8.22 30.35
C GLU A 69 22.69 -9.36 29.51
N LEU A 70 21.52 -9.86 29.90
CA LEU A 70 20.76 -10.84 29.11
C LEU A 70 20.39 -10.24 27.75
N PHE A 71 19.88 -9.01 27.72
CA PHE A 71 19.56 -8.31 26.48
C PHE A 71 20.78 -8.17 25.59
N LYS A 72 21.93 -7.74 26.13
CA LYS A 72 23.20 -7.72 25.39
C LYS A 72 23.55 -9.10 24.83
N THR A 73 23.52 -10.12 25.67
CA THR A 73 23.85 -11.51 25.27
C THR A 73 22.93 -11.98 24.15
N LEU A 74 21.63 -11.70 24.23
CA LEU A 74 20.69 -12.05 23.19
C LEU A 74 21.03 -11.34 21.88
N LEU A 75 21.31 -10.03 21.91
CA LEU A 75 21.72 -9.25 20.74
C LEU A 75 23.01 -9.80 20.10
N ASP A 76 24.00 -10.19 20.90
CA ASP A 76 25.26 -10.79 20.41
C ASP A 76 25.04 -12.13 19.67
N HIS A 77 23.88 -12.78 19.87
CA HIS A 77 23.52 -14.07 19.29
C HIS A 77 22.31 -14.01 18.33
N VAL A 78 21.81 -12.81 18.01
CA VAL A 78 20.77 -12.67 16.98
C VAL A 78 21.40 -13.05 15.64
N ASP A 79 20.87 -14.12 15.03
CA ASP A 79 21.36 -14.60 13.74
C ASP A 79 20.92 -13.66 12.60
N PHE A 80 21.89 -13.22 11.81
CA PHE A 80 21.68 -12.37 10.64
C PHE A 80 21.18 -13.14 9.40
N HIS A 81 21.22 -14.48 9.44
CA HIS A 81 20.98 -15.32 8.25
C HIS A 81 19.53 -15.81 8.07
N ASP A 82 18.65 -15.68 9.07
CA ASP A 82 17.22 -15.98 8.87
C ASP A 82 16.49 -14.74 8.34
N GLN A 83 16.16 -14.79 7.04
CA GLN A 83 15.53 -13.68 6.31
C GLN A 83 14.00 -13.64 6.45
N SER A 84 13.37 -14.58 7.17
CA SER A 84 11.91 -14.52 7.29
C SER A 84 11.48 -13.49 8.34
N TRP A 85 10.89 -12.38 7.88
CA TRP A 85 10.36 -11.30 8.74
C TRP A 85 9.54 -11.83 9.93
N HIS A 86 8.71 -12.85 9.69
CA HIS A 86 7.91 -13.47 10.75
C HIS A 86 8.74 -14.17 11.83
N HIS A 87 9.87 -14.80 11.48
CA HIS A 87 10.74 -15.41 12.48
C HIS A 87 11.49 -14.36 13.28
N GLN A 88 11.96 -13.29 12.63
CA GLN A 88 12.62 -12.17 13.30
C GLN A 88 11.67 -11.48 14.28
N ALA A 89 10.46 -11.09 13.85
CA ALA A 89 9.45 -10.47 14.72
C ALA A 89 9.09 -11.34 15.94
N THR A 90 9.11 -12.66 15.74
CA THR A 90 8.91 -13.65 16.79
C THR A 90 10.07 -13.57 17.79
N ILE A 91 11.32 -13.76 17.35
CA ILE A 91 12.52 -13.65 18.21
C ILE A 91 12.56 -12.31 18.95
N ASP A 92 12.34 -11.20 18.26
CA ASP A 92 12.30 -9.87 18.84
C ASP A 92 11.30 -9.77 19.99
N SER A 93 10.12 -10.38 19.84
CA SER A 93 9.12 -10.38 20.91
C SER A 93 9.59 -11.14 22.14
N LEU A 94 10.46 -12.16 22.01
CA LEU A 94 11.07 -12.80 23.17
C LEU A 94 12.17 -11.95 23.78
N ILE A 95 12.97 -11.28 22.95
CA ILE A 95 14.02 -10.38 23.43
C ILE A 95 13.38 -9.24 24.23
N ASP A 96 12.32 -8.63 23.69
CA ASP A 96 11.53 -7.61 24.38
C ASP A 96 11.00 -8.13 25.72
N LEU A 97 10.36 -9.31 25.70
CA LEU A 97 9.76 -9.90 26.89
C LEU A 97 10.81 -10.27 27.96
N ALA A 98 11.94 -10.86 27.55
CA ALA A 98 13.04 -11.26 28.44
C ALA A 98 13.81 -10.06 29.01
N SER A 99 13.91 -8.97 28.25
CA SER A 99 14.52 -7.72 28.69
C SER A 99 13.57 -6.85 29.53
N GLY A 100 12.28 -7.15 29.52
CA GLY A 100 11.25 -6.44 30.28
C GLY A 100 10.64 -5.25 29.56
N ILE A 101 10.76 -5.17 28.23
CA ILE A 101 10.03 -4.22 27.37
C ILE A 101 8.57 -4.70 27.24
N GLN A 102 7.63 -3.88 27.66
CA GLN A 102 6.20 -4.18 27.72
C GLN A 102 5.46 -3.81 26.41
N THR A 103 6.06 -4.06 25.25
CA THR A 103 5.51 -3.65 23.93
C THR A 103 4.06 -4.09 23.73
N LYS A 104 3.79 -5.38 23.95
CA LYS A 104 2.45 -5.96 23.76
C LYS A 104 1.40 -5.36 24.69
N LYS A 105 1.73 -5.18 25.97
CA LYS A 105 0.80 -4.64 26.97
C LYS A 105 0.46 -3.19 26.66
N ILE A 106 1.47 -2.37 26.36
CA ILE A 106 1.27 -0.95 26.05
C ILE A 106 0.53 -0.78 24.73
N SER A 107 0.86 -1.56 23.70
CA SER A 107 0.10 -1.53 22.44
C SER A 107 -1.36 -1.92 22.65
N GLN A 108 -1.65 -2.90 23.52
CA GLN A 108 -3.03 -3.24 23.88
C GLN A 108 -3.75 -2.11 24.63
N GLU A 109 -3.04 -1.36 25.49
CA GLU A 109 -3.61 -0.20 26.18
C GLU A 109 -3.91 0.94 25.22
N ILE A 110 -3.00 1.23 24.29
CA ILE A 110 -3.20 2.17 23.19
C ILE A 110 -4.42 1.77 22.34
N GLN A 111 -4.54 0.49 21.96
CA GLN A 111 -5.62 -0.03 21.12
C GLN A 111 -7.01 -0.02 21.79
N LYS A 112 -7.09 0.17 23.12
CA LYS A 112 -8.38 0.38 23.80
C LYS A 112 -8.98 1.75 23.52
N LYS A 113 -8.17 2.74 23.12
CA LYS A 113 -8.65 4.07 22.71
C LYS A 113 -9.29 3.97 21.32
N SER A 114 -10.33 4.77 21.05
CA SER A 114 -10.91 4.76 19.70
C SER A 114 -9.92 5.34 18.69
N ARG A 115 -9.95 4.83 17.45
CA ARG A 115 -9.06 5.32 16.37
C ARG A 115 -9.20 6.82 16.13
N ARG A 116 -10.41 7.36 16.29
CA ARG A 116 -10.68 8.79 16.15
C ARG A 116 -10.02 9.59 17.27
N GLU A 117 -10.30 9.26 18.53
CA GLU A 117 -9.67 9.94 19.68
C GLU A 117 -8.15 9.91 19.60
N PHE A 118 -7.59 8.77 19.17
CA PHE A 118 -6.15 8.62 19.02
C PHE A 118 -5.60 9.52 17.90
N ASN A 119 -6.24 9.54 16.74
CA ASN A 119 -5.81 10.41 15.63
C ASN A 119 -5.95 11.91 15.99
N ASP A 120 -7.03 12.30 16.66
CA ASP A 120 -7.26 13.67 17.10
C ASP A 120 -6.18 14.12 18.11
N LEU A 121 -5.81 13.24 19.04
CA LEU A 121 -4.72 13.48 20.01
C LEU A 121 -3.38 13.75 19.32
N HIS A 122 -3.13 13.12 18.18
CA HIS A 122 -1.87 13.19 17.43
C HIS A 122 -1.99 14.02 16.15
N GLN A 123 -2.96 14.94 16.09
CA GLN A 123 -3.09 15.94 15.03
C GLN A 123 -3.14 15.35 13.61
N GLY A 124 -3.68 14.13 13.47
CA GLY A 124 -3.78 13.43 12.19
C GLY A 124 -2.53 12.68 11.74
N GLU A 125 -1.43 12.74 12.49
CA GLU A 125 -0.19 12.02 12.15
C GLU A 125 -0.36 10.49 12.18
N GLU A 126 0.40 9.80 11.33
CA GLU A 126 0.40 8.34 11.23
C GLU A 126 1.16 7.71 12.40
N THR A 127 0.43 7.35 13.46
CA THR A 127 1.01 6.75 14.68
C THR A 127 1.11 5.22 14.67
N TYR A 128 0.52 4.60 13.65
CA TYR A 128 0.41 3.15 13.46
C TYR A 128 -0.12 2.39 14.69
N SER A 129 -0.87 3.05 15.56
CA SER A 129 -1.32 2.50 16.86
C SER A 129 -2.19 1.24 16.81
N PHE A 130 -2.69 0.89 15.63
CA PHE A 130 -3.50 -0.31 15.39
C PHE A 130 -2.75 -1.40 14.62
N ALA A 131 -1.47 -1.17 14.28
CA ALA A 131 -0.58 -2.20 13.80
C ALA A 131 -0.03 -3.02 14.98
N GLY A 132 0.29 -4.29 14.73
CA GLY A 132 1.01 -5.11 15.72
C GLY A 132 2.45 -4.59 15.89
N PRO A 133 3.09 -4.78 17.07
CA PRO A 133 4.49 -4.40 17.31
C PRO A 133 5.45 -4.88 16.21
N GLU A 134 5.16 -6.03 15.61
CA GLU A 134 5.91 -6.63 14.50
C GLU A 134 5.94 -5.82 13.20
N LEU A 135 5.05 -4.84 13.04
CA LEU A 135 5.02 -3.91 11.90
C LEU A 135 5.53 -2.51 12.29
N LEU A 136 5.72 -2.26 13.58
CA LEU A 136 6.05 -0.95 14.13
C LEU A 136 7.55 -0.78 14.40
N LEU A 137 8.25 -1.89 14.58
CA LEU A 137 9.58 -1.89 15.16
C LEU A 137 10.59 -2.48 14.19
N THR A 138 11.71 -1.80 14.05
CA THR A 138 12.87 -2.32 13.34
C THR A 138 13.34 -3.62 14.01
N PRO A 139 13.56 -4.70 13.24
CA PRO A 139 14.10 -5.93 13.80
C PRO A 139 15.48 -5.72 14.42
N TYR A 140 15.80 -6.45 15.50
CA TYR A 140 17.10 -6.29 16.16
C TYR A 140 18.28 -6.64 15.23
N SER A 141 18.12 -7.68 14.41
CA SER A 141 19.10 -8.04 13.37
C SER A 141 19.40 -6.87 12.44
N GLU A 142 18.36 -6.17 11.97
CA GLU A 142 18.51 -5.01 11.10
C GLU A 142 19.17 -3.83 11.82
N ILE A 143 18.78 -3.54 13.06
CA ILE A 143 19.42 -2.49 13.86
C ILE A 143 20.94 -2.75 13.96
N LEU A 144 21.34 -3.97 14.31
CA LEU A 144 22.75 -4.32 14.47
C LEU A 144 23.50 -4.26 13.13
N ASN A 145 22.93 -4.80 12.06
CA ASN A 145 23.52 -4.81 10.73
C ASN A 145 23.74 -3.39 10.19
N LEU A 146 22.71 -2.54 10.29
CA LEU A 146 22.74 -1.15 9.84
C LEU A 146 23.80 -0.33 10.56
N PHE A 147 23.86 -0.42 11.88
CA PHE A 147 24.75 0.42 12.68
C PHE A 147 26.18 -0.13 12.76
N GLN A 148 26.39 -1.43 12.52
CA GLN A 148 27.72 -1.98 12.28
C GLN A 148 28.37 -1.32 11.07
N ALA A 149 27.63 -1.13 9.97
CA ALA A 149 28.11 -0.43 8.79
C ALA A 149 28.43 1.05 9.05
N MET A 150 27.79 1.66 10.05
CA MET A 150 28.04 3.05 10.42
C MET A 150 29.37 3.26 11.16
N LYS A 151 30.02 2.19 11.66
CA LYS A 151 31.32 2.28 12.35
C LYS A 151 31.31 3.35 13.46
N LEU A 152 30.25 3.34 14.28
CA LEU A 152 30.04 4.30 15.37
C LEU A 152 31.23 4.31 16.34
N LYS A 153 31.56 5.48 16.88
CA LYS A 153 32.66 5.71 17.82
C LYS A 153 32.15 6.32 19.12
N PRO A 154 32.85 6.10 20.25
CA PRO A 154 32.56 6.83 21.49
C PRO A 154 32.55 8.35 21.24
N GLY A 155 31.51 9.02 21.73
CA GLY A 155 31.24 10.43 21.49
C GLY A 155 30.26 10.71 20.35
N ASP A 156 30.04 9.77 19.43
CA ASP A 156 29.05 9.93 18.35
C ASP A 156 27.64 10.08 18.93
N THR A 157 26.82 10.85 18.23
CA THR A 157 25.41 11.10 18.55
C THR A 157 24.52 10.49 17.47
N VAL A 158 23.55 9.68 17.89
CA VAL A 158 22.52 9.08 17.03
C VAL A 158 21.16 9.68 17.36
N VAL A 159 20.42 10.10 16.34
CA VAL A 159 19.03 10.56 16.48
C VAL A 159 18.08 9.61 15.76
N ASP A 160 17.07 9.13 16.47
CA ASP A 160 16.02 8.23 15.98
C ASP A 160 14.70 9.02 15.81
N LEU A 161 14.25 9.16 14.55
CA LEU A 161 13.08 9.93 14.13
C LEU A 161 11.89 8.98 13.98
N GLY A 162 11.08 8.87 15.04
CA GLY A 162 10.02 7.86 15.15
C GLY A 162 10.46 6.69 16.02
N ALA A 163 10.97 6.98 17.21
CA ALA A 163 11.67 6.02 18.04
C ALA A 163 10.81 4.88 18.61
N GLY A 164 9.48 4.99 18.56
CA GLY A 164 8.57 3.99 19.13
C GLY A 164 8.89 3.71 20.59
N PHE A 165 9.16 2.44 20.92
CA PHE A 165 9.56 2.02 22.27
C PHE A 165 11.04 2.28 22.60
N GLY A 166 11.78 2.97 21.74
CA GLY A 166 13.21 3.26 21.90
C GLY A 166 14.12 2.07 21.60
N ARG A 167 13.66 1.09 20.81
CA ARG A 167 14.37 -0.16 20.53
C ARG A 167 15.78 0.08 19.97
N VAL A 168 15.88 0.98 18.98
CA VAL A 168 17.17 1.39 18.38
C VAL A 168 18.07 1.98 19.46
N GLY A 169 17.56 2.93 20.24
CA GLY A 169 18.34 3.57 21.29
C GLY A 169 18.84 2.62 22.38
N LEU A 170 17.98 1.72 22.85
CA LEU A 170 18.35 0.72 23.85
C LEU A 170 19.38 -0.28 23.32
N ALA A 171 19.18 -0.81 22.10
CA ALA A 171 20.09 -1.76 21.48
C ALA A 171 21.47 -1.14 21.24
N LEU A 172 21.52 0.06 20.64
CA LEU A 172 22.78 0.73 20.34
C LEU A 172 23.51 1.17 21.60
N ALA A 173 22.81 1.63 22.64
CA ALA A 173 23.48 1.99 23.88
C ALA A 173 24.19 0.77 24.49
N VAL A 174 23.54 -0.38 24.49
CA VAL A 174 24.12 -1.62 25.04
C VAL A 174 25.31 -2.12 24.20
N GLN A 175 25.23 -2.02 22.87
CA GLN A 175 26.27 -2.51 21.96
C GLN A 175 27.46 -1.57 21.77
N TYR A 176 27.24 -0.26 21.85
CA TYR A 176 28.26 0.77 21.63
C TYR A 176 28.40 1.64 22.88
N PRO A 177 29.26 1.25 23.83
CA PRO A 177 29.55 2.09 24.99
C PRO A 177 30.09 3.47 24.57
N GLY A 178 29.53 4.53 25.15
CA GLY A 178 30.02 5.89 24.96
C GLY A 178 29.39 6.69 23.81
N ILE A 179 28.41 6.16 23.08
CA ILE A 179 27.58 6.97 22.18
C ILE A 179 26.43 7.63 22.94
N ASN A 180 25.94 8.75 22.39
CA ASN A 180 24.74 9.46 22.85
C ASN A 180 23.59 9.21 21.89
N ILE A 181 22.39 9.03 22.41
CA ILE A 181 21.22 8.67 21.61
C ILE A 181 20.03 9.53 22.04
N THR A 182 19.34 10.08 21.06
CA THR A 182 18.04 10.73 21.28
C THR A 182 16.99 10.19 20.33
N GLY A 183 15.89 9.69 20.89
CA GLY A 183 14.73 9.24 20.14
C GLY A 183 13.56 10.19 20.29
N TYR A 184 12.97 10.61 19.18
CA TYR A 184 11.75 11.41 19.14
C TYR A 184 10.57 10.52 18.74
N GLU A 185 9.49 10.56 19.51
CA GLU A 185 8.29 9.75 19.26
C GLU A 185 7.05 10.53 19.72
N ILE A 186 5.95 10.45 18.98
CA ILE A 186 4.73 11.21 19.28
C ILE A 186 3.84 10.51 20.32
N VAL A 187 3.94 9.18 20.45
CA VAL A 187 3.15 8.39 21.38
C VAL A 187 3.83 8.30 22.76
N LYS A 188 3.34 9.11 23.69
CA LYS A 188 3.80 9.21 25.08
C LYS A 188 4.00 7.87 25.78
N GLU A 189 3.08 6.93 25.63
CA GLU A 189 3.14 5.64 26.31
C GLU A 189 4.36 4.82 25.87
N ARG A 190 4.78 4.93 24.60
CA ARG A 190 5.96 4.25 24.08
C ARG A 190 7.24 4.91 24.57
N VAL A 191 7.30 6.24 24.52
CA VAL A 191 8.40 7.05 25.09
C VAL A 191 8.63 6.72 26.55
N SER A 192 7.55 6.69 27.34
CA SER A 192 7.62 6.45 28.78
C SER A 192 8.20 5.08 29.11
N GLU A 193 7.88 4.06 28.30
CA GLU A 193 8.40 2.72 28.50
C GLU A 193 9.89 2.58 28.17
N GLY A 194 10.32 3.13 27.04
CA GLY A 194 11.74 3.11 26.70
C GLY A 194 12.57 3.94 27.70
N ALA A 195 12.04 5.08 28.17
CA ALA A 195 12.70 5.91 29.18
C ALA A 195 12.79 5.21 30.55
N ARG A 196 11.74 4.46 30.94
CA ARG A 196 11.76 3.61 32.14
C ARG A 196 12.91 2.61 32.09
N LEU A 197 13.07 1.91 30.96
CA LEU A 197 14.14 0.93 30.80
C LEU A 197 15.52 1.56 30.71
N ALA A 198 15.67 2.68 30.00
CA ALA A 198 16.93 3.42 29.99
C ALA A 198 17.39 3.75 31.41
N LYS A 199 16.48 4.23 32.27
CA LYS A 199 16.76 4.50 33.68
C LYS A 199 17.09 3.23 34.48
N GLU A 200 16.27 2.18 34.35
CA GLU A 200 16.51 0.91 35.04
C GLU A 200 17.87 0.29 34.67
N TRP A 201 18.31 0.46 33.44
CA TRP A 201 19.58 -0.06 32.95
C TRP A 201 20.78 0.89 33.16
N ASN A 202 20.57 2.01 33.85
CA ASN A 202 21.56 3.08 34.05
C ASN A 202 22.16 3.58 32.72
N LEU A 203 21.27 3.81 31.75
CA LEU A 203 21.56 4.33 30.40
C LEU A 203 20.94 5.71 30.17
N ASP A 204 20.15 6.23 31.10
CA ASP A 204 19.42 7.50 31.02
C ASP A 204 20.32 8.74 30.90
N SER A 205 21.61 8.61 31.22
CA SER A 205 22.60 9.66 30.96
C SER A 205 22.98 9.81 29.48
N ARG A 206 22.60 8.85 28.64
CA ARG A 206 22.98 8.81 27.21
C ARG A 206 21.88 8.31 26.27
N VAL A 207 20.76 7.82 26.79
CA VAL A 207 19.56 7.47 26.01
C VAL A 207 18.44 8.39 26.45
N HIS A 208 18.06 9.31 25.58
CA HIS A 208 17.01 10.28 25.83
C HIS A 208 15.83 10.02 24.88
N LEU A 209 14.68 9.61 25.42
CA LEU A 209 13.45 9.48 24.63
C LEU A 209 12.53 10.65 24.95
N ILE A 210 12.04 11.31 23.91
CA ILE A 210 11.32 12.58 24.01
C ILE A 210 9.97 12.45 23.29
N GLU A 211 8.90 12.77 24.00
CA GLU A 211 7.57 12.92 23.42
C GLU A 211 7.55 14.18 22.55
N GLN A 212 7.50 13.99 21.23
CA GLN A 212 7.61 15.09 20.28
C GLN A 212 6.84 14.81 18.98
N ASN A 213 6.03 15.78 18.57
CA ASN A 213 5.46 15.78 17.22
C ASN A 213 6.52 16.32 16.24
N LEU A 214 6.93 15.50 15.27
CA LEU A 214 7.91 15.90 14.25
C LEU A 214 7.33 16.92 13.25
N ALA A 215 6.01 16.95 13.09
CA ALA A 215 5.29 17.91 12.25
C ALA A 215 5.22 19.32 12.86
N ASP A 216 5.50 19.46 14.16
CA ASP A 216 5.48 20.75 14.85
C ASP A 216 6.44 21.73 14.17
N PRO A 217 5.95 22.88 13.63
CA PRO A 217 6.79 23.86 12.96
C PRO A 217 7.98 24.38 13.78
N GLN A 218 7.88 24.31 15.12
CA GLN A 218 8.94 24.72 16.04
C GLN A 218 9.95 23.60 16.34
N PHE A 219 9.61 22.35 16.07
CA PHE A 219 10.52 21.24 16.24
C PHE A 219 11.71 21.35 15.30
N LYS A 220 12.91 21.16 15.86
CA LYS A 220 14.15 20.88 15.14
C LYS A 220 14.86 19.73 15.87
N PRO A 221 15.37 18.71 15.17
CA PRO A 221 16.17 17.69 15.81
C PRO A 221 17.51 18.27 16.25
N GLN A 222 18.11 17.69 17.28
CA GLN A 222 19.49 18.07 17.65
C GLN A 222 20.49 17.64 16.57
N ALA A 223 21.62 18.33 16.49
CA ALA A 223 22.71 17.94 15.60
C ALA A 223 23.30 16.58 15.99
N ALA A 224 23.36 15.65 15.04
CA ALA A 224 23.82 14.28 15.24
C ALA A 224 24.81 13.84 14.14
N ASP A 225 25.54 12.76 14.41
CA ASP A 225 26.45 12.13 13.44
C ASP A 225 25.68 11.13 12.56
N VAL A 226 24.61 10.54 13.09
CA VAL A 226 23.68 9.67 12.37
C VAL A 226 22.24 10.01 12.72
N TYR A 227 21.40 10.18 11.70
CA TYR A 227 19.95 10.19 11.83
C TYR A 227 19.38 8.89 11.28
N TYR A 228 18.39 8.34 11.96
CA TYR A 228 17.69 7.11 11.59
C TYR A 228 16.20 7.39 11.50
N ALA A 229 15.55 6.89 10.45
CA ALA A 229 14.10 6.95 10.30
C ALA A 229 13.59 5.62 9.73
N PHE A 230 12.78 4.91 10.52
CA PHE A 230 12.07 3.71 10.08
C PHE A 230 10.64 4.04 9.70
N ASN A 231 10.26 3.69 8.47
CA ASN A 231 8.96 3.98 7.88
C ASN A 231 8.54 5.43 8.19
N PRO A 232 9.36 6.41 7.77
CA PRO A 232 9.13 7.79 8.13
C PRO A 232 7.71 8.19 7.73
N VAL A 233 7.11 9.05 8.54
CA VAL A 233 5.86 9.74 8.25
C VAL A 233 5.78 10.15 6.78
N SER A 234 4.60 10.03 6.17
CA SER A 234 4.42 10.35 4.76
C SER A 234 4.10 11.85 4.55
N GLY A 235 4.02 12.29 3.29
CA GLY A 235 3.52 13.63 2.96
C GLY A 235 4.41 14.78 3.46
N SER A 236 3.77 15.85 3.94
CA SER A 236 4.42 17.11 4.31
C SER A 236 5.32 17.01 5.54
N THR A 237 5.04 16.08 6.45
CA THR A 237 5.86 15.93 7.67
C THR A 237 7.26 15.45 7.31
N PHE A 238 7.41 14.57 6.32
CA PHE A 238 8.75 14.16 5.85
C PHE A 238 9.49 15.29 5.14
N ASP A 239 8.80 16.08 4.33
CA ASP A 239 9.41 17.23 3.65
C ASP A 239 9.98 18.21 4.67
N LYS A 240 9.21 18.46 5.75
CA LYS A 240 9.67 19.27 6.88
C LYS A 240 10.88 18.64 7.57
N ILE A 241 10.86 17.34 7.87
CA ILE A 241 12.00 16.65 8.52
C ILE A 241 13.27 16.81 7.67
N LEU A 242 13.19 16.59 6.36
CA LEU A 242 14.33 16.76 5.46
C LEU A 242 14.85 18.21 5.52
N GLU A 243 13.97 19.20 5.50
CA GLU A 243 14.36 20.60 5.63
C GLU A 243 14.97 20.92 7.01
N ASP A 244 14.42 20.37 8.09
CA ASP A 244 14.97 20.53 9.44
C ASP A 244 16.39 19.95 9.52
N LEU A 245 16.61 18.75 8.96
CA LEU A 245 17.92 18.12 8.90
C LEU A 245 18.91 18.95 8.09
N ARG A 246 18.47 19.52 6.96
CA ARG A 246 19.30 20.42 6.15
C ARG A 246 19.72 21.66 6.94
N VAL A 247 18.78 22.31 7.62
CA VAL A 247 19.03 23.49 8.45
C VAL A 247 19.98 23.16 9.60
N VAL A 248 19.75 22.06 10.31
CA VAL A 248 20.61 21.62 11.42
C VAL A 248 22.02 21.26 10.92
N GLY A 249 22.13 20.60 9.77
CA GLY A 249 23.42 20.31 9.13
C GLY A 249 24.20 21.58 8.78
N LEU A 250 23.54 22.57 8.18
CA LEU A 250 24.16 23.86 7.84
C LEU A 250 24.57 24.65 9.08
N GLN A 251 23.72 24.70 10.11
CA GLN A 251 24.00 25.46 11.33
C GLN A 251 25.11 24.84 12.18
N SER A 252 25.14 23.50 12.26
CA SER A 252 26.16 22.80 13.02
C SER A 252 27.50 22.69 12.30
N GLY A 253 27.50 22.79 10.97
CA GLY A 253 28.67 22.52 10.12
C GLY A 253 29.13 21.06 10.16
N LYS A 254 28.36 20.17 10.81
CA LYS A 254 28.68 18.75 10.92
C LYS A 254 28.22 18.01 9.67
N LYS A 255 29.06 17.11 9.17
CA LYS A 255 28.62 16.05 8.27
C LYS A 255 27.85 15.02 9.09
N PHE A 256 26.77 14.50 8.52
CA PHE A 256 25.99 13.44 9.12
C PHE A 256 25.57 12.41 8.07
N ARG A 257 25.15 11.24 8.54
CA ARG A 257 24.51 10.23 7.70
C ARG A 257 23.04 10.11 8.04
N LEU A 258 22.19 9.92 7.04
CA LEU A 258 20.76 9.65 7.19
C LEU A 258 20.47 8.23 6.71
N ILE A 259 19.94 7.40 7.61
CA ILE A 259 19.44 6.06 7.29
C ILE A 259 17.92 6.15 7.17
N VAL A 260 17.40 5.76 6.01
CA VAL A 260 15.96 5.65 5.74
C VAL A 260 15.64 4.18 5.48
N PHE A 261 14.79 3.58 6.31
CA PHE A 261 14.47 2.15 6.27
C PHE A 261 12.96 1.90 6.24
N GLY A 262 12.50 0.85 5.56
CA GLY A 262 11.08 0.48 5.40
C GLY A 262 10.43 1.08 4.14
N PRO A 263 9.10 0.95 3.98
CA PRO A 263 8.35 1.47 2.82
C PRO A 263 8.31 3.01 2.86
N SER A 264 9.43 3.61 2.46
CA SER A 264 9.71 5.03 2.63
C SER A 264 9.56 5.77 1.30
N PRO A 265 9.23 7.07 1.31
CA PRO A 265 9.18 7.88 0.09
C PRO A 265 10.61 8.22 -0.38
N PHE A 266 11.39 7.22 -0.80
CA PHE A 266 12.79 7.38 -1.23
C PHE A 266 12.94 8.47 -2.28
N PHE A 267 11.97 8.61 -3.19
CA PHE A 267 11.95 9.66 -4.20
C PHE A 267 12.10 11.08 -3.61
N LYS A 268 11.58 11.35 -2.40
CA LYS A 268 11.72 12.65 -1.74
C LYS A 268 13.15 12.89 -1.25
N THR A 269 13.77 11.84 -0.71
CA THR A 269 15.15 11.88 -0.21
C THR A 269 16.13 11.94 -1.38
N ASP A 270 15.90 11.13 -2.43
CA ASP A 270 16.67 11.11 -3.68
C ASP A 270 16.59 12.44 -4.43
N ALA A 271 15.48 13.17 -4.29
CA ALA A 271 15.32 14.51 -4.86
C ALA A 271 16.12 15.60 -4.13
N GLN A 272 16.70 15.32 -2.95
CA GLN A 272 17.49 16.28 -2.21
C GLN A 272 18.94 16.31 -2.74
N PRO A 273 19.38 17.37 -3.44
CA PRO A 273 20.73 17.43 -4.01
C PRO A 273 21.84 17.44 -2.93
N TRP A 274 21.47 17.73 -1.69
CA TRP A 274 22.35 17.78 -0.53
C TRP A 274 22.45 16.46 0.24
N LEU A 275 21.72 15.43 -0.18
CA LEU A 275 21.83 14.06 0.31
C LEU A 275 22.38 13.17 -0.80
N LYS A 276 23.59 12.64 -0.59
CA LYS A 276 24.20 11.71 -1.55
C LYS A 276 24.06 10.29 -1.04
N GLU A 277 23.36 9.44 -1.79
CA GLU A 277 23.27 8.01 -1.48
C GLU A 277 24.68 7.38 -1.44
N ILE A 278 24.98 6.65 -0.38
CA ILE A 278 26.23 5.91 -0.20
C ILE A 278 25.96 4.43 -0.47
N LYS A 279 26.78 3.83 -1.32
CA LYS A 279 26.76 2.39 -1.63
C LYS A 279 28.15 1.79 -1.36
N GLY A 280 28.21 0.51 -1.04
CA GLY A 280 29.48 -0.19 -0.85
C GLY A 280 29.30 -1.59 -0.27
N SER A 281 30.34 -2.42 -0.36
CA SER A 281 30.33 -3.81 0.13
C SER A 281 30.07 -3.94 1.63
N ASP A 282 30.39 -2.90 2.40
CA ASP A 282 30.19 -2.83 3.84
C ASP A 282 28.82 -2.26 4.23
N ILE A 283 28.01 -1.81 3.26
CA ILE A 283 26.71 -1.20 3.48
C ILE A 283 25.63 -2.24 3.16
N PRO A 284 24.72 -2.55 4.10
CA PRO A 284 23.61 -3.45 3.81
C PRO A 284 22.81 -2.93 2.62
N GLU A 285 22.52 -3.82 1.67
CA GLU A 285 21.66 -3.52 0.53
C GLU A 285 20.26 -4.09 0.78
N GLY A 286 19.24 -3.34 0.37
CA GLY A 286 17.85 -3.78 0.44
C GLY A 286 16.94 -2.83 -0.32
N GLU A 287 15.87 -3.36 -0.92
CA GLU A 287 14.89 -2.53 -1.65
C GLU A 287 14.22 -1.47 -0.76
N GLU A 288 14.15 -1.74 0.54
CA GLU A 288 13.57 -0.88 1.56
C GLU A 288 14.62 -0.16 2.42
N LEU A 289 15.87 -0.04 1.95
CA LEU A 289 16.94 0.60 2.71
C LEU A 289 17.77 1.53 1.83
N LYS A 290 17.94 2.77 2.29
CA LYS A 290 18.92 3.71 1.72
C LYS A 290 19.67 4.47 2.81
N ILE A 291 20.96 4.72 2.56
CA ILE A 291 21.82 5.50 3.43
C ILE A 291 22.39 6.68 2.64
N TYR A 292 22.29 7.87 3.21
CA TYR A 292 22.71 9.12 2.57
C TYR A 292 23.78 9.83 3.41
N GLU A 293 24.70 10.53 2.73
CA GLU A 293 25.63 11.47 3.35
C GLU A 293 25.17 12.92 3.10
N PHE A 294 25.20 13.73 4.15
CA PHE A 294 24.96 15.16 4.06
C PHE A 294 26.13 15.89 3.37
N SER A 295 25.82 16.72 2.37
CA SER A 295 26.75 17.59 1.66
C SER A 295 26.49 19.07 1.98
N PRO A 296 27.26 19.69 2.88
CA PRO A 296 27.07 21.09 3.28
C PRO A 296 27.14 22.05 2.08
N GLU A 297 28.03 21.79 1.13
CA GLU A 297 28.23 22.64 -0.04
C GLU A 297 27.01 22.58 -0.97
N ALA A 298 26.42 21.41 -1.19
CA ALA A 298 25.19 21.31 -1.96
C ALA A 298 24.00 21.95 -1.21
N ALA A 299 23.93 21.80 0.12
CA ALA A 299 22.87 22.36 0.95
C ALA A 299 22.82 23.90 0.93
N SER A 300 23.98 24.57 0.83
CA SER A 300 24.06 26.04 0.83
C SER A 300 23.70 26.67 -0.52
N HIS A 301 23.84 25.92 -1.61
CA HIS A 301 23.55 26.39 -2.99
C HIS A 301 22.17 25.95 -3.49
N THR A 302 21.48 25.12 -2.72
CA THR A 302 20.10 24.74 -3.03
C THR A 302 19.22 25.97 -2.79
N VAL A 303 18.79 26.61 -3.88
CA VAL A 303 17.72 27.61 -3.82
C VAL A 303 16.50 26.88 -3.27
N ILE A 304 16.03 27.33 -2.11
CA ILE A 304 14.76 26.87 -1.56
C ILE A 304 13.72 27.27 -2.60
N VAL A 305 13.28 26.31 -3.41
CA VAL A 305 11.95 26.43 -3.99
C VAL A 305 11.05 26.30 -2.78
N GLU A 306 10.74 27.43 -2.14
CA GLU A 306 9.62 27.45 -1.20
C GLU A 306 8.50 26.74 -1.95
N PRO A 307 7.83 25.71 -1.38
CA PRO A 307 6.69 25.12 -2.03
C PRO A 307 5.76 26.30 -2.32
N GLY A 308 5.77 26.75 -3.57
CA GLY A 308 5.23 28.05 -3.88
C GLY A 308 3.82 28.03 -3.36
N LYS A 309 3.36 29.11 -2.72
CA LYS A 309 1.90 29.34 -2.64
C LYS A 309 1.42 29.17 -4.06
N ASN A 310 0.85 28.01 -4.35
CA ASN A 310 0.74 27.50 -5.69
C ASN A 310 -0.37 28.34 -6.31
N THR A 311 0.01 29.47 -6.94
CA THR A 311 -0.87 30.28 -7.75
C THR A 311 -1.17 29.44 -8.98
N ASN A 312 -2.18 28.58 -8.82
CA ASN A 312 -2.80 27.73 -9.82
C ASN A 312 -1.89 27.30 -11.00
N PRO A 313 -1.18 26.16 -10.90
CA PRO A 313 -0.43 25.60 -12.03
C PRO A 313 -1.35 25.08 -13.15
N TYR A 314 -2.67 25.22 -13.01
CA TYR A 314 -3.70 24.77 -13.95
C TYR A 314 -4.35 25.92 -14.72
N GLU A 315 -3.71 27.08 -14.86
CA GLU A 315 -3.99 27.89 -16.06
C GLU A 315 -3.58 27.06 -17.27
N LEU A 316 -4.57 26.39 -17.87
CA LEU A 316 -4.48 25.65 -19.12
C LEU A 316 -3.92 26.61 -20.18
N ARG A 317 -2.60 26.65 -20.32
CA ARG A 317 -2.00 27.12 -21.56
C ARG A 317 -2.41 26.11 -22.62
N PRO A 318 -3.03 26.52 -23.74
CA PRO A 318 -3.20 25.61 -24.87
C PRO A 318 -1.80 25.10 -25.20
N VAL A 319 -1.57 23.81 -24.95
CA VAL A 319 -0.34 23.15 -25.35
C VAL A 319 -0.40 23.15 -26.87
N ASP A 320 0.53 23.84 -27.51
CA ASP A 320 0.76 23.70 -28.94
C ASP A 320 0.89 22.18 -29.21
N THR A 321 -0.06 21.65 -29.99
CA THR A 321 -0.23 20.22 -30.23
C THR A 321 1.12 19.56 -30.49
N VAL A 322 1.49 18.61 -29.64
CA VAL A 322 2.66 17.76 -29.82
C VAL A 322 2.65 17.21 -31.24
N SER A 323 3.81 17.27 -31.90
CA SER A 323 4.04 16.79 -33.25
C SER A 323 3.30 15.46 -33.49
N THR A 324 2.40 15.45 -34.48
CA THR A 324 1.59 14.31 -34.88
C THR A 324 2.48 13.20 -35.43
N TYR A 325 3.11 12.41 -34.58
CA TYR A 325 3.87 11.25 -35.01
C TYR A 325 3.75 10.05 -34.07
N PRO A 326 3.61 8.83 -34.65
CA PRO A 326 3.59 8.54 -36.09
C PRO A 326 2.23 8.68 -36.77
N LYS A 327 2.05 9.69 -37.65
CA LYS A 327 0.82 9.97 -38.45
C LYS A 327 -0.44 9.46 -37.75
N THR A 328 -0.67 9.99 -36.56
CA THR A 328 -1.77 9.60 -35.70
C THR A 328 -2.95 10.53 -35.95
N GLU A 329 -4.14 9.96 -36.19
CA GLU A 329 -5.37 10.74 -36.18
C GLU A 329 -5.81 10.90 -34.72
N VAL A 330 -5.77 12.13 -34.20
CA VAL A 330 -6.23 12.44 -32.83
C VAL A 330 -7.75 12.34 -32.79
N LEU A 331 -8.27 11.43 -31.96
CA LEU A 331 -9.71 11.30 -31.74
C LEU A 331 -10.16 12.34 -30.70
N SER A 332 -10.80 13.41 -31.19
CA SER A 332 -11.33 14.48 -30.32
C SER A 332 -12.41 13.96 -29.35
N ALA A 333 -12.24 14.28 -28.06
CA ALA A 333 -13.17 13.96 -26.98
C ALA A 333 -14.61 14.50 -27.17
N LYS A 334 -14.83 15.42 -28.13
CA LYS A 334 -16.18 15.90 -28.49
C LYS A 334 -17.07 14.79 -29.10
N HIS A 335 -16.52 13.60 -29.38
CA HIS A 335 -17.24 12.45 -29.94
C HIS A 335 -17.14 11.21 -29.05
N SER A 336 -17.41 11.32 -27.75
CA SER A 336 -17.30 10.22 -26.77
C SER A 336 -17.99 8.91 -27.22
N LYS A 337 -19.17 9.00 -27.86
CA LYS A 337 -19.88 7.84 -28.42
C LYS A 337 -19.07 7.15 -29.53
N THR A 338 -18.48 7.93 -30.44
CA THR A 338 -17.63 7.42 -31.53
C THR A 338 -16.33 6.81 -31.00
N ILE A 339 -15.77 7.37 -29.93
CA ILE A 339 -14.58 6.82 -29.26
C ILE A 339 -14.90 5.48 -28.62
N ALA A 340 -16.02 5.35 -27.88
CA ALA A 340 -16.43 4.08 -27.28
C ALA A 340 -16.68 3.00 -28.35
N GLU A 341 -17.37 3.34 -29.44
CA GLU A 341 -17.60 2.43 -30.57
C GLU A 341 -16.30 2.02 -31.27
N HIS A 342 -15.33 2.92 -31.41
CA HIS A 342 -14.01 2.59 -31.92
C HIS A 342 -13.25 1.69 -30.96
N LEU A 343 -13.15 2.06 -29.68
CA LEU A 343 -12.48 1.27 -28.64
C LEU A 343 -13.05 -0.15 -28.58
N ALA A 344 -14.38 -0.30 -28.59
CA ALA A 344 -15.05 -1.61 -28.58
C ALA A 344 -14.54 -2.54 -29.68
N ARG A 345 -14.34 -2.03 -30.91
CA ARG A 345 -13.81 -2.83 -32.04
C ARG A 345 -12.39 -3.32 -31.80
N PHE A 346 -11.57 -2.58 -31.06
CA PHE A 346 -10.19 -2.96 -30.75
C PHE A 346 -10.08 -3.81 -29.48
N THR A 347 -11.04 -3.68 -28.56
CA THR A 347 -11.03 -4.41 -27.29
C THR A 347 -11.59 -5.82 -27.38
N ASP A 348 -12.49 -6.10 -28.33
CA ASP A 348 -13.04 -7.45 -28.53
C ASP A 348 -12.00 -8.44 -29.11
N SER A 349 -10.92 -7.93 -29.72
CA SER A 349 -9.80 -8.73 -30.23
C SER A 349 -8.58 -8.73 -29.30
N HIS A 350 -8.72 -8.16 -28.11
CA HIS A 350 -7.58 -7.84 -27.26
C HIS A 350 -7.18 -8.99 -26.35
N GLN A 351 -5.87 -9.25 -26.27
CA GLN A 351 -5.29 -10.26 -25.38
C GLN A 351 -4.98 -9.75 -23.97
N ASN A 352 -5.13 -8.44 -23.73
CA ASN A 352 -4.86 -7.85 -22.44
C ASN A 352 -6.16 -7.63 -21.67
N ASP A 353 -6.30 -8.37 -20.57
CA ASP A 353 -7.50 -8.42 -19.74
C ASP A 353 -7.52 -7.34 -18.64
N SER A 354 -6.59 -6.38 -18.69
CA SER A 354 -6.51 -5.30 -17.72
C SER A 354 -7.80 -4.46 -17.71
N SER A 355 -8.34 -4.22 -16.52
CA SER A 355 -9.52 -3.38 -16.27
C SER A 355 -9.31 -1.93 -16.75
N PHE A 356 -8.08 -1.43 -16.66
CA PHE A 356 -7.67 -0.09 -17.08
C PHE A 356 -7.76 0.10 -18.61
N LEU A 357 -7.81 -1.00 -19.37
CA LEU A 357 -7.97 -0.99 -20.82
C LEU A 357 -9.43 -1.17 -21.26
N SER A 358 -10.40 -1.17 -20.33
CA SER A 358 -11.81 -1.16 -20.72
C SER A 358 -12.18 0.11 -21.49
N PRO A 359 -12.96 -0.01 -22.59
CA PRO A 359 -13.50 1.15 -23.29
C PRO A 359 -14.26 2.10 -22.36
N ASN A 360 -15.10 1.56 -21.48
CA ASN A 360 -15.92 2.37 -20.58
C ASN A 360 -15.06 3.09 -19.54
N TYR A 361 -14.04 2.40 -19.02
CA TYR A 361 -13.07 3.02 -18.11
C TYR A 361 -12.27 4.13 -18.80
N LEU A 362 -11.68 3.84 -19.96
CA LEU A 362 -10.87 4.80 -20.71
C LEU A 362 -11.66 6.04 -21.12
N VAL A 363 -12.90 5.87 -21.59
CA VAL A 363 -13.78 7.00 -21.94
C VAL A 363 -14.11 7.85 -20.70
N ALA A 364 -14.38 7.21 -19.57
CA ALA A 364 -14.67 7.92 -18.33
C ALA A 364 -13.48 8.73 -17.81
N TRP A 365 -12.27 8.17 -17.89
CA TRP A 365 -11.05 8.85 -17.47
C TRP A 365 -10.63 9.93 -18.46
N ALA A 366 -10.72 9.70 -19.77
CA ALA A 366 -10.41 10.70 -20.80
C ALA A 366 -11.30 11.95 -20.73
N ALA A 367 -12.47 11.87 -20.07
CA ALA A 367 -13.32 13.04 -19.81
C ALA A 367 -12.76 13.98 -18.74
N HIS A 368 -11.87 13.50 -17.86
CA HIS A 368 -11.37 14.23 -16.70
C HIS A 368 -9.84 14.21 -16.55
N TRP A 369 -9.16 13.49 -17.43
CA TRP A 369 -7.71 13.36 -17.48
C TRP A 369 -7.25 13.67 -18.90
N PRO A 370 -6.16 14.43 -19.09
CA PRO A 370 -5.65 14.77 -20.42
C PRO A 370 -5.05 13.54 -21.07
N MET A 371 -5.93 12.71 -21.66
CA MET A 371 -5.58 11.54 -22.45
C MET A 371 -5.70 11.89 -23.92
N GLU A 372 -4.68 11.54 -24.70
CA GLU A 372 -4.70 11.60 -26.15
C GLU A 372 -4.90 10.19 -26.70
N ILE A 373 -5.96 10.02 -27.50
CA ILE A 373 -6.20 8.77 -28.21
C ILE A 373 -5.84 8.99 -29.67
N SER A 374 -4.93 8.17 -30.15
CA SER A 374 -4.41 8.23 -31.50
C SER A 374 -4.55 6.89 -32.22
N ARG A 375 -4.72 6.93 -33.54
CA ARG A 375 -4.76 5.71 -34.37
C ARG A 375 -3.46 5.50 -35.14
N HIS A 376 -2.89 4.30 -35.06
CA HIS A 376 -1.76 3.85 -35.89
C HIS A 376 -2.09 2.55 -36.61
N GLY A 377 -2.51 2.64 -37.88
CA GLY A 377 -2.96 1.46 -38.63
C GLY A 377 -4.24 0.83 -38.04
N ASN A 378 -4.13 -0.42 -37.62
CA ASN A 378 -5.17 -1.19 -36.90
C ASN A 378 -4.98 -1.15 -35.37
N GLN A 379 -4.18 -0.21 -34.86
CA GLN A 379 -3.94 -0.06 -33.43
C GLN A 379 -4.38 1.32 -32.93
N LEU A 380 -4.78 1.38 -31.66
CA LEU A 380 -4.96 2.65 -30.94
C LEU A 380 -3.84 2.81 -29.92
N LEU A 381 -3.24 3.99 -29.91
CA LEU A 381 -2.26 4.41 -28.93
C LEU A 381 -2.93 5.43 -28.01
N ILE A 382 -2.86 5.21 -26.71
CA ILE A 382 -3.42 6.12 -25.71
C ILE A 382 -2.25 6.62 -24.88
N SER A 383 -2.09 7.94 -24.83
CA SER A 383 -1.07 8.60 -24.04
C SER A 383 -1.67 9.61 -23.09
N SER A 384 -0.88 9.97 -22.08
CA SER A 384 -1.17 11.06 -21.17
C SER A 384 0.14 11.73 -20.76
N GLN A 385 0.13 13.06 -20.80
CA GLN A 385 1.17 13.86 -20.19
C GLN A 385 0.89 13.90 -18.69
N GLN A 386 1.51 12.99 -17.95
CA GLN A 386 1.36 12.92 -16.50
C GLN A 386 1.89 14.23 -15.89
N THR A 387 1.07 14.93 -15.11
CA THR A 387 1.33 16.31 -14.66
C THR A 387 2.45 16.46 -13.61
N GLY A 388 3.18 15.40 -13.29
CA GLY A 388 4.13 15.37 -12.16
C GLY A 388 5.62 15.34 -12.54
N GLU A 389 5.99 14.82 -13.70
CA GLU A 389 7.40 14.62 -14.08
C GLU A 389 7.66 15.30 -15.43
N PRO A 390 8.24 16.52 -15.44
CA PRO A 390 8.62 17.21 -16.67
C PRO A 390 9.49 16.31 -17.55
N GLY A 391 9.15 16.21 -18.84
CA GLY A 391 9.88 15.38 -19.78
C GLY A 391 9.49 13.91 -19.78
N LYS A 392 8.37 13.51 -19.16
CA LYS A 392 7.82 12.15 -19.29
C LYS A 392 6.45 12.16 -19.97
N GLU A 393 6.23 11.21 -20.87
CA GLU A 393 4.92 10.87 -21.42
C GLU A 393 4.58 9.42 -21.09
N SER A 394 3.39 9.21 -20.52
CA SER A 394 2.88 7.89 -20.15
C SER A 394 1.93 7.37 -21.22
N PHE A 395 2.04 6.10 -21.52
CA PHE A 395 1.24 5.38 -22.50
C PHE A 395 0.65 4.15 -21.82
N VAL A 396 -0.45 3.65 -22.36
CA VAL A 396 -0.90 2.28 -22.08
C VAL A 396 -0.47 1.35 -23.22
N GLU A 397 -0.54 0.04 -23.03
CA GLU A 397 -0.34 -0.90 -24.14
C GLU A 397 -1.25 -0.56 -25.34
N PRO A 398 -0.71 -0.51 -26.57
CA PRO A 398 -1.53 -0.23 -27.75
C PRO A 398 -2.69 -1.22 -27.90
N LEU A 399 -3.89 -0.69 -28.13
CA LEU A 399 -5.09 -1.48 -28.38
C LEU A 399 -5.12 -1.99 -29.83
N GLY A 400 -5.65 -3.19 -30.09
CA GLY A 400 -5.57 -3.89 -31.39
C GLY A 400 -4.20 -4.52 -31.74
N GLY A 401 -4.19 -5.30 -32.82
CA GLY A 401 -2.99 -5.95 -33.38
C GLY A 401 -2.45 -7.16 -32.59
N THR A 402 -1.46 -7.85 -33.17
CA THR A 402 -0.75 -8.96 -32.49
C THR A 402 0.28 -8.44 -31.48
N PRO A 403 0.75 -9.28 -30.53
CA PRO A 403 1.83 -8.89 -29.62
C PRO A 403 3.08 -8.32 -30.33
N GLU A 404 3.45 -8.86 -31.49
CA GLU A 404 4.58 -8.39 -32.31
C GLU A 404 4.32 -7.02 -32.97
N GLU A 405 3.09 -6.75 -33.38
CA GLU A 405 2.68 -5.45 -33.91
C GLU A 405 2.72 -4.38 -32.79
N LYS A 406 2.18 -4.71 -31.62
CA LYS A 406 2.22 -3.85 -30.42
C LYS A 406 3.65 -3.57 -29.98
N ALA A 407 4.50 -4.58 -29.86
CA ALA A 407 5.89 -4.41 -29.46
C ALA A 407 6.66 -3.53 -30.46
N ARG A 408 6.42 -3.70 -31.78
CA ARG A 408 6.99 -2.80 -32.80
C ARG A 408 6.53 -1.36 -32.64
N LEU A 409 5.25 -1.12 -32.38
CA LEU A 409 4.71 0.22 -32.16
C LEU A 409 5.32 0.86 -30.89
N ILE A 410 5.40 0.12 -29.79
CA ILE A 410 6.01 0.59 -28.53
C ILE A 410 7.46 1.02 -28.77
N LYS A 411 8.28 0.18 -29.43
CA LYS A 411 9.67 0.52 -29.76
C LYS A 411 9.77 1.80 -30.60
N LYS A 412 8.90 1.96 -31.59
CA LYS A 412 8.84 3.16 -32.43
C LYS A 412 8.50 4.42 -31.64
N VAL A 413 7.57 4.33 -30.68
CA VAL A 413 7.22 5.45 -29.80
C VAL A 413 8.38 5.78 -28.86
N ILE A 414 9.03 4.78 -28.26
CA ILE A 414 10.21 4.99 -27.40
C ILE A 414 11.32 5.71 -28.17
N GLU A 415 11.66 5.25 -29.38
CA GLU A 415 12.67 5.88 -30.23
C GLU A 415 12.32 7.32 -30.60
N ASP A 416 11.04 7.58 -30.92
CA ASP A 416 10.54 8.92 -31.24
C ASP A 416 10.63 9.87 -30.04
N ARG A 417 10.21 9.45 -28.84
CA ARG A 417 10.27 10.28 -27.64
C ARG A 417 11.71 10.51 -27.17
N LYS A 418 12.57 9.50 -27.30
CA LYS A 418 14.01 9.64 -27.06
C LYS A 418 14.64 10.74 -27.93
N LYS A 419 14.30 10.81 -29.22
CA LYS A 419 14.76 11.88 -30.13
C LYS A 419 14.30 13.28 -29.70
N GLN A 420 13.20 13.37 -28.94
CA GLN A 420 12.65 14.61 -28.42
C GLN A 420 13.15 14.94 -27.01
N GLY A 421 14.00 14.10 -26.40
CA GLY A 421 14.40 14.23 -25.00
C GLY A 421 13.25 13.99 -24.01
N ILE A 422 12.25 13.21 -24.44
CA ILE A 422 11.09 12.82 -23.63
C ILE A 422 11.23 11.35 -23.27
N LYS A 423 11.04 11.01 -21.99
CA LYS A 423 10.95 9.65 -21.50
C LYS A 423 9.57 9.09 -21.82
N ALA A 424 9.52 7.96 -22.54
CA ALA A 424 8.29 7.21 -22.76
C ALA A 424 8.15 6.07 -21.75
N GLU A 425 7.00 6.02 -21.06
CA GLU A 425 6.64 4.97 -20.12
C GLU A 425 5.36 4.29 -20.58
N PHE A 426 5.35 2.96 -20.68
CA PHE A 426 4.18 2.16 -21.02
C PHE A 426 3.72 1.37 -19.79
N SER A 427 2.45 1.53 -19.43
CA SER A 427 1.79 0.78 -18.36
C SER A 427 0.84 -0.27 -18.91
N PHE A 428 0.49 -1.25 -18.06
CA PHE A 428 -0.43 -2.33 -18.38
C PHE A 428 0.03 -3.15 -19.58
N VAL A 429 1.33 -3.42 -19.71
CA VAL A 429 1.83 -4.26 -20.80
C VAL A 429 1.62 -5.73 -20.45
N SER A 430 1.06 -6.49 -21.38
CA SER A 430 0.81 -7.92 -21.32
C SER A 430 2.11 -8.72 -21.30
N ALA A 431 2.05 -9.94 -20.73
CA ALA A 431 3.21 -10.82 -20.62
C ALA A 431 3.83 -11.12 -21.99
N GLU A 432 3.00 -11.31 -23.01
CA GLU A 432 3.39 -11.63 -24.38
C GLU A 432 4.16 -10.47 -25.03
N VAL A 433 3.63 -9.24 -24.91
CA VAL A 433 4.30 -8.04 -25.43
C VAL A 433 5.58 -7.75 -24.64
N ARG A 434 5.55 -7.87 -23.31
CA ARG A 434 6.73 -7.74 -22.44
C ARG A 434 7.85 -8.67 -22.88
N LYS A 435 7.57 -9.97 -23.06
CA LYS A 435 8.56 -10.97 -23.46
C LYS A 435 9.27 -10.61 -24.78
N ILE A 436 8.56 -9.99 -25.72
CA ILE A 436 9.14 -9.52 -26.98
C ILE A 436 10.02 -8.28 -26.74
N LEU A 437 9.59 -7.37 -25.88
CA LEU A 437 10.30 -6.14 -25.57
C LEU A 437 11.57 -6.36 -24.72
N GLU A 438 11.60 -7.34 -23.83
CA GLU A 438 12.76 -7.67 -22.97
C GLU A 438 14.01 -8.09 -23.75
N SER A 439 13.85 -8.56 -24.99
CA SER A 439 14.97 -8.84 -25.88
C SER A 439 15.64 -7.57 -26.45
N ASP A 440 15.02 -6.40 -26.27
CA ASP A 440 15.52 -5.14 -26.78
C ASP A 440 16.37 -4.42 -25.72
N PRO A 441 17.68 -4.20 -25.97
CA PRO A 441 18.54 -3.52 -25.00
C PRO A 441 18.15 -2.06 -24.76
N GLN A 442 17.27 -1.47 -25.59
CA GLN A 442 16.76 -0.11 -25.40
C GLN A 442 15.51 -0.04 -24.52
N VAL A 443 15.08 -1.16 -23.94
CA VAL A 443 13.85 -1.24 -23.15
C VAL A 443 14.17 -1.79 -21.77
N VAL A 444 13.80 -1.03 -20.74
CA VAL A 444 13.84 -1.48 -19.34
C VAL A 444 12.44 -1.92 -18.96
N THR A 445 12.28 -3.16 -18.52
CA THR A 445 11.01 -3.67 -18.01
C THR A 445 11.04 -3.63 -16.49
N LEU A 446 9.99 -3.05 -15.88
CA LEU A 446 9.82 -3.00 -14.44
C LEU A 446 8.51 -3.68 -14.05
N GLU A 447 8.60 -4.66 -13.17
CA GLU A 447 7.41 -5.20 -12.53
C GLU A 447 6.93 -4.19 -11.49
N SER A 448 5.70 -3.71 -11.63
CA SER A 448 5.09 -2.81 -10.66
C SER A 448 3.81 -3.41 -10.16
N LYS A 449 3.74 -3.61 -8.85
CA LYS A 449 2.55 -4.12 -8.18
C LYS A 449 1.57 -3.02 -7.75
N GLU A 450 1.82 -1.77 -8.15
CA GLU A 450 1.01 -0.61 -7.78
C GLU A 450 -0.29 -0.50 -8.58
N TYR A 451 -0.36 -1.17 -9.74
CA TYR A 451 -1.53 -1.15 -10.63
C TYR A 451 -2.02 -2.56 -10.99
N ASP A 452 -1.72 -3.54 -10.15
CA ASP A 452 -2.20 -4.91 -10.36
C ASP A 452 -3.72 -4.96 -10.24
N ASP A 453 -4.34 -5.61 -11.23
CA ASP A 453 -5.73 -6.02 -11.11
C ASP A 453 -5.87 -7.13 -10.07
N PHE A 454 -6.84 -6.98 -9.18
CA PHE A 454 -7.16 -8.03 -8.23
C PHE A 454 -8.30 -8.88 -8.79
N VAL A 455 -7.93 -10.02 -9.35
CA VAL A 455 -8.89 -10.95 -9.98
C VAL A 455 -9.22 -12.09 -9.02
N TYR A 456 -10.51 -12.38 -8.86
CA TYR A 456 -11.04 -13.37 -7.93
C TYR A 456 -11.95 -14.35 -8.68
N PRO A 457 -11.97 -15.64 -8.32
CA PRO A 457 -13.06 -16.53 -8.73
C PRO A 457 -14.39 -15.98 -8.24
N ALA A 458 -15.37 -15.81 -9.14
CA ALA A 458 -16.66 -15.17 -8.81
C ALA A 458 -17.38 -15.90 -7.69
N GLU A 459 -17.35 -17.23 -7.69
CA GLU A 459 -17.92 -18.08 -6.64
C GLU A 459 -17.36 -17.76 -5.24
N ASN A 460 -16.05 -17.50 -5.14
CA ASN A 460 -15.42 -17.19 -3.84
C ASN A 460 -15.98 -15.89 -3.25
N LEU A 461 -16.20 -14.88 -4.09
CA LEU A 461 -16.74 -13.58 -3.67
C LEU A 461 -18.25 -13.61 -3.43
N ALA A 462 -18.99 -14.43 -4.19
CA ALA A 462 -20.42 -14.60 -3.98
C ALA A 462 -20.72 -15.30 -2.64
N LYS A 463 -19.95 -16.34 -2.29
CA LYS A 463 -20.21 -17.19 -1.11
C LYS A 463 -19.48 -16.74 0.16
N LEU A 464 -18.26 -16.19 0.02
CA LEU A 464 -17.40 -15.76 1.12
C LEU A 464 -17.17 -16.82 2.23
N ASP A 465 -17.18 -18.11 1.91
CA ASP A 465 -17.15 -19.21 2.90
C ASP A 465 -15.90 -20.09 2.85
N ARG A 466 -15.19 -20.09 1.71
CA ARG A 466 -14.07 -20.99 1.40
C ARG A 466 -12.92 -20.93 2.40
N SER A 467 -12.56 -19.74 2.88
CA SER A 467 -11.40 -19.55 3.77
C SER A 467 -11.77 -18.79 5.04
N LYS A 468 -10.83 -18.73 6.00
CA LYS A 468 -11.03 -17.90 7.20
C LYS A 468 -11.17 -16.42 6.84
N LYS A 469 -10.31 -15.91 5.94
CA LYS A 469 -10.33 -14.50 5.53
C LYS A 469 -11.65 -14.14 4.85
N LEU A 470 -12.14 -15.00 3.96
CA LEU A 470 -13.43 -14.81 3.32
C LEU A 470 -14.59 -14.87 4.33
N ARG A 471 -14.58 -15.79 5.30
CA ARG A 471 -15.59 -15.80 6.37
C ARG A 471 -15.54 -14.53 7.23
N ASP A 472 -14.37 -13.95 7.47
CA ASP A 472 -14.27 -12.67 8.16
C ASP A 472 -14.92 -11.54 7.33
N ARG A 473 -14.83 -11.59 5.99
CA ARG A 473 -15.55 -10.67 5.07
C ARG A 473 -17.07 -10.91 5.13
N ALA A 474 -17.51 -12.16 5.13
CA ALA A 474 -18.92 -12.52 5.32
C ALA A 474 -19.46 -11.95 6.64
N HIS A 475 -18.74 -12.15 7.74
CA HIS A 475 -19.09 -11.61 9.05
C HIS A 475 -19.16 -10.07 9.07
N GLN A 476 -18.28 -9.39 8.33
CA GLN A 476 -18.35 -7.94 8.19
C GLN A 476 -19.62 -7.49 7.46
N ALA A 477 -19.95 -8.14 6.35
CA ALA A 477 -21.19 -7.88 5.60
C ALA A 477 -22.44 -8.20 6.44
N ASP A 478 -22.46 -9.31 7.17
CA ASP A 478 -23.54 -9.66 8.09
C ASP A 478 -23.66 -8.66 9.25
N SER A 479 -22.52 -8.20 9.78
CA SER A 479 -22.50 -7.16 10.81
C SER A 479 -23.02 -5.82 10.27
N PHE A 480 -22.77 -5.49 8.99
CA PHE A 480 -23.37 -4.30 8.38
C PHE A 480 -24.89 -4.41 8.37
N GLN A 481 -25.43 -5.52 7.84
CA GLN A 481 -26.88 -5.74 7.77
C GLN A 481 -27.53 -5.74 9.16
N LYS A 482 -26.89 -6.39 10.14
CA LYS A 482 -27.37 -6.43 11.53
C LYS A 482 -27.43 -5.03 12.16
N ASN A 483 -26.44 -4.19 11.89
CA ASN A 483 -26.36 -2.85 12.47
C ASN A 483 -27.17 -1.81 11.67
N ASN A 484 -27.56 -2.13 10.44
CA ASN A 484 -28.34 -1.28 9.55
C ASN A 484 -29.53 -2.07 8.97
N PRO A 485 -30.47 -2.55 9.81
CA PRO A 485 -31.55 -3.43 9.35
C PRO A 485 -32.50 -2.75 8.35
N GLU A 486 -32.53 -1.42 8.33
CA GLU A 486 -33.30 -0.63 7.36
C GLU A 486 -32.59 -0.39 6.03
N ALA A 487 -31.32 -0.79 5.91
CA ALA A 487 -30.58 -0.62 4.67
C ALA A 487 -31.21 -1.45 3.56
N LYS A 488 -31.40 -0.83 2.38
CA LYS A 488 -31.99 -1.48 1.21
C LYS A 488 -31.01 -1.46 0.05
N VAL A 489 -30.93 -2.58 -0.67
CA VAL A 489 -30.18 -2.67 -1.93
C VAL A 489 -31.11 -2.26 -3.07
N GLU A 490 -30.65 -1.31 -3.89
CA GLU A 490 -31.30 -0.93 -5.15
C GLU A 490 -30.35 -1.21 -6.32
N ILE A 491 -30.88 -1.81 -7.38
CA ILE A 491 -30.12 -2.21 -8.57
C ILE A 491 -30.76 -1.51 -9.77
N LEU A 492 -29.98 -0.77 -10.54
CA LEU A 492 -30.50 0.07 -11.62
C LEU A 492 -31.31 -0.71 -12.66
N SER A 493 -30.89 -1.94 -13.01
CA SER A 493 -31.59 -2.78 -13.99
C SER A 493 -32.97 -3.26 -13.52
N HIS A 494 -33.29 -3.13 -12.23
CA HIS A 494 -34.57 -3.55 -11.66
C HIS A 494 -35.57 -2.40 -11.52
N LEU A 495 -35.18 -1.18 -11.88
CA LEU A 495 -35.97 0.03 -11.72
C LEU A 495 -36.74 0.37 -13.00
N GLY A 496 -37.95 0.93 -12.87
CA GLY A 496 -38.65 1.54 -14.00
C GLY A 496 -37.93 2.81 -14.49
N GLU A 497 -38.24 3.30 -15.69
CA GLU A 497 -37.55 4.46 -16.30
C GLU A 497 -37.52 5.71 -15.38
N GLY A 498 -38.64 6.01 -14.70
CA GLY A 498 -38.73 7.14 -13.76
C GLY A 498 -37.87 6.95 -12.50
N GLU A 499 -37.82 5.73 -11.98
CA GLU A 499 -37.01 5.37 -10.81
C GLU A 499 -35.51 5.35 -11.16
N ALA A 500 -35.16 4.90 -12.36
CA ALA A 500 -33.79 4.89 -12.87
C ALA A 500 -33.20 6.32 -12.96
N ALA A 501 -34.00 7.30 -13.43
CA ALA A 501 -33.59 8.70 -13.42
C ALA A 501 -33.38 9.25 -11.99
N GLY A 502 -34.24 8.85 -11.05
CA GLY A 502 -34.09 9.15 -9.62
C GLY A 502 -32.81 8.55 -9.03
N PHE A 503 -32.55 7.27 -9.33
CA PHE A 503 -31.34 6.56 -8.93
C PHE A 503 -30.09 7.32 -9.38
N GLN A 504 -29.96 7.61 -10.68
CA GLN A 504 -28.81 8.33 -11.24
C GLN A 504 -28.60 9.70 -10.60
N ARG A 505 -29.68 10.46 -10.37
CA ARG A 505 -29.61 11.76 -9.68
C ARG A 505 -29.03 11.61 -8.27
N THR A 506 -29.57 10.68 -7.47
CA THR A 506 -29.10 10.46 -6.10
C THR A 506 -27.67 9.92 -6.04
N THR A 507 -27.26 9.09 -7.01
CA THR A 507 -25.88 8.62 -7.16
C THR A 507 -24.92 9.77 -7.43
N SER A 508 -25.29 10.70 -8.31
CA SER A 508 -24.48 11.89 -8.58
C SER A 508 -24.28 12.75 -7.32
N ILE A 509 -25.36 12.99 -6.56
CA ILE A 509 -25.31 13.71 -5.28
C ILE A 509 -24.38 13.00 -4.29
N PHE A 510 -24.53 11.68 -4.14
CA PHE A 510 -23.68 10.87 -3.27
C PHE A 510 -22.19 10.97 -3.63
N LEU A 511 -21.84 10.93 -4.92
CA LEU A 511 -20.45 11.07 -5.38
C LEU A 511 -19.88 12.48 -5.09
N GLU A 512 -20.70 13.53 -5.17
CA GLU A 512 -20.27 14.88 -4.74
C GLU A 512 -20.02 14.94 -3.23
N SER A 513 -20.95 14.41 -2.43
CA SER A 513 -20.79 14.34 -0.97
C SER A 513 -19.58 13.52 -0.57
N TRP A 514 -19.32 12.40 -1.26
CA TRP A 514 -18.14 11.57 -1.06
C TRP A 514 -16.85 12.35 -1.31
N LEU A 515 -16.75 13.08 -2.43
CA LEU A 515 -15.61 13.92 -2.75
C LEU A 515 -15.41 15.02 -1.72
N ALA A 516 -16.48 15.70 -1.29
CA ALA A 516 -16.42 16.75 -0.28
C ALA A 516 -15.88 16.22 1.06
N ASN A 517 -16.38 15.07 1.52
CA ASN A 517 -15.91 14.42 2.75
C ASN A 517 -14.42 14.03 2.68
N LYS A 518 -13.96 13.57 1.51
CA LYS A 518 -12.55 13.23 1.30
C LYS A 518 -11.64 14.46 1.21
N LYS A 519 -12.12 15.58 0.67
CA LYS A 519 -11.40 16.86 0.63
C LYS A 519 -11.27 17.53 2.00
N GLY A 520 -12.18 17.25 2.92
CA GLY A 520 -12.13 17.75 4.30
C GLY A 520 -10.96 17.22 5.14
N VAL A 521 -10.14 16.32 4.58
CA VAL A 521 -8.88 15.89 5.19
C VAL A 521 -7.83 16.99 4.92
N GLU A 522 -7.50 17.77 5.95
CA GLU A 522 -6.73 19.03 5.88
C GLU A 522 -5.31 18.92 5.27
N GLN A 523 -4.82 17.72 4.95
CA GLN A 523 -3.42 17.46 4.58
C GLN A 523 -3.22 16.85 3.17
N MET A 524 -4.23 16.87 2.30
CA MET A 524 -4.10 16.30 0.95
C MET A 524 -3.25 17.20 0.03
N SER A 525 -2.25 16.62 -0.64
CA SER A 525 -1.43 17.36 -1.61
C SER A 525 -2.29 17.86 -2.79
N PRO A 526 -1.89 18.94 -3.49
CA PRO A 526 -2.61 19.38 -4.69
C PRO A 526 -2.76 18.29 -5.75
N PHE A 527 -1.75 17.42 -5.88
CA PHE A 527 -1.76 16.29 -6.80
C PHE A 527 -2.81 15.25 -6.40
N ASP A 528 -2.81 14.81 -5.14
CA ASP A 528 -3.78 13.83 -4.64
C ASP A 528 -5.22 14.36 -4.75
N ARG A 529 -5.41 15.66 -4.50
CA ARG A 529 -6.70 16.33 -4.67
C ARG A 529 -7.16 16.30 -6.12
N ALA A 530 -6.29 16.61 -7.07
CA ALA A 530 -6.62 16.57 -8.49
C ALA A 530 -6.93 15.12 -8.94
N GLN A 531 -6.15 14.14 -8.51
CA GLN A 531 -6.40 12.72 -8.81
C GLN A 531 -7.77 12.27 -8.26
N LEU A 532 -8.11 12.67 -7.03
CA LEU A 532 -9.39 12.38 -6.41
C LEU A 532 -10.57 13.05 -7.15
N GLU A 533 -10.39 14.28 -7.62
CA GLU A 533 -11.38 14.99 -8.45
C GLU A 533 -11.59 14.30 -9.79
N THR A 534 -10.51 13.91 -10.48
CA THR A 534 -10.58 13.13 -11.72
C THR A 534 -11.29 11.80 -11.49
N GLU A 535 -10.93 11.05 -10.45
CA GLU A 535 -11.53 9.76 -10.12
C GLU A 535 -13.06 9.92 -9.88
N ASN A 536 -13.46 10.97 -9.16
CA ASN A 536 -14.86 11.26 -8.92
C ASN A 536 -15.60 11.65 -10.20
N GLY A 537 -14.96 12.45 -11.06
CA GLY A 537 -15.47 12.79 -12.38
C GLY A 537 -15.72 11.54 -13.24
N ALA A 538 -14.70 10.69 -13.37
CA ALA A 538 -14.79 9.42 -14.08
C ALA A 538 -15.90 8.52 -13.50
N SER A 539 -16.03 8.47 -12.17
CA SER A 539 -17.08 7.70 -11.49
C SER A 539 -18.50 8.17 -11.88
N LYS A 540 -18.71 9.48 -12.05
CA LYS A 540 -20.00 10.02 -12.52
C LYS A 540 -20.27 9.68 -13.97
N VAL A 541 -19.26 9.76 -14.83
CA VAL A 541 -19.38 9.36 -16.24
C VAL A 541 -19.76 7.87 -16.34
N LEU A 542 -19.13 7.02 -15.52
CA LEU A 542 -19.47 5.59 -15.44
C LEU A 542 -20.91 5.37 -14.93
N ALA A 543 -21.32 6.07 -13.86
CA ALA A 543 -22.70 5.98 -13.36
C ALA A 543 -23.76 6.40 -14.39
N GLN A 544 -23.43 7.35 -15.27
CA GLN A 544 -24.33 7.80 -16.33
C GLN A 544 -24.36 6.86 -17.53
N ASN A 545 -23.20 6.32 -17.92
CA ASN A 545 -23.05 5.61 -19.19
C ASN A 545 -23.21 4.08 -19.07
N LEU A 546 -22.90 3.49 -17.92
CA LEU A 546 -23.01 2.04 -17.72
C LEU A 546 -24.47 1.62 -17.70
N SER A 547 -24.95 1.07 -18.81
CA SER A 547 -26.32 0.60 -18.97
C SER A 547 -26.36 -0.70 -19.79
N GLY A 548 -27.53 -1.32 -19.88
CA GLY A 548 -27.74 -2.57 -20.61
C GLY A 548 -27.36 -3.84 -19.85
N SER A 549 -27.52 -5.00 -20.49
CA SER A 549 -27.44 -6.33 -19.87
C SER A 549 -26.03 -6.77 -19.44
N ARG A 550 -24.99 -6.03 -19.83
CA ARG A 550 -23.60 -6.27 -19.39
C ARG A 550 -23.16 -5.33 -18.28
N SER A 551 -24.00 -4.43 -17.83
CA SER A 551 -23.67 -3.45 -16.80
C SER A 551 -24.44 -3.73 -15.53
N VAL A 552 -23.81 -3.48 -14.38
CA VAL A 552 -24.48 -3.53 -13.09
C VAL A 552 -24.15 -2.26 -12.32
N GLN A 553 -25.19 -1.63 -11.77
CA GLN A 553 -25.07 -0.52 -10.84
C GLN A 553 -25.92 -0.82 -9.61
N MET A 554 -25.32 -0.65 -8.43
CA MET A 554 -25.95 -0.96 -7.15
C MET A 554 -25.74 0.17 -6.16
N ALA A 555 -26.80 0.55 -5.45
CA ALA A 555 -26.74 1.45 -4.32
C ALA A 555 -27.28 0.75 -3.06
N VAL A 556 -26.59 0.93 -1.95
CA VAL A 556 -27.08 0.55 -0.62
C VAL A 556 -27.62 1.83 0.02
N ARG A 557 -28.91 1.88 0.26
CA ARG A 557 -29.61 3.03 0.81
C ARG A 557 -29.87 2.90 2.29
N GLY A 558 -29.69 3.99 3.03
CA GLY A 558 -29.98 4.08 4.46
C GLY A 558 -31.47 4.21 4.79
N PRO A 559 -31.78 4.58 6.05
CA PRO A 559 -33.15 4.89 6.47
C PRO A 559 -33.71 6.09 5.71
N VAL A 560 -35.03 6.22 5.75
CA VAL A 560 -35.75 7.36 5.16
C VAL A 560 -35.55 8.58 6.05
N ASP A 561 -35.13 9.70 5.47
CA ASP A 561 -35.03 10.99 6.16
C ASP A 561 -36.42 11.65 6.33
N GLU A 562 -36.45 12.82 6.97
CA GLU A 562 -37.70 13.58 7.22
C GLU A 562 -38.41 14.00 5.93
N GLU A 563 -37.68 14.05 4.80
CA GLU A 563 -38.20 14.41 3.48
C GLU A 563 -38.68 13.18 2.69
N GLY A 564 -38.62 11.99 3.28
CA GLY A 564 -39.02 10.76 2.60
C GLY A 564 -37.95 10.19 1.67
N GLN A 565 -36.71 10.71 1.68
CA GLN A 565 -35.62 10.27 0.83
C GLN A 565 -34.68 9.32 1.57
N ARG A 566 -34.08 8.38 0.85
CA ARG A 566 -33.04 7.50 1.40
C ARG A 566 -31.68 7.90 0.85
N SER A 567 -30.78 8.32 1.74
CA SER A 567 -29.40 8.59 1.39
C SER A 567 -28.67 7.31 0.96
N ILE A 568 -27.71 7.44 0.06
CA ILE A 568 -26.85 6.32 -0.34
C ILE A 568 -25.73 6.18 0.69
N ILE A 569 -25.59 5.00 1.28
CA ILE A 569 -24.52 4.60 2.19
C ILE A 569 -23.30 4.14 1.39
N ALA A 570 -23.55 3.33 0.35
CA ALA A 570 -22.52 2.82 -0.55
C ALA A 570 -23.04 2.68 -1.97
N TYR A 571 -22.13 2.84 -2.93
CA TYR A 571 -22.40 2.71 -4.36
C TYR A 571 -21.30 1.91 -5.04
N ALA A 572 -21.70 1.00 -5.93
CA ALA A 572 -20.79 0.24 -6.76
C ALA A 572 -21.32 0.11 -8.18
N ALA A 573 -20.40 0.12 -9.15
CA ALA A 573 -20.74 -0.08 -10.55
C ALA A 573 -19.64 -0.82 -11.29
N GLY A 574 -20.06 -1.65 -12.24
CA GLY A 574 -19.17 -2.46 -13.04
C GLY A 574 -19.80 -2.95 -14.33
N GLU A 575 -19.00 -3.68 -15.10
CA GLU A 575 -19.44 -4.31 -16.34
C GLU A 575 -18.89 -5.72 -16.49
N ILE A 576 -19.57 -6.54 -17.28
CA ILE A 576 -19.20 -7.91 -17.56
C ILE A 576 -18.54 -7.96 -18.93
N ARG A 577 -17.30 -8.44 -18.97
CA ARG A 577 -16.54 -8.63 -20.20
C ARG A 577 -16.11 -10.07 -20.35
N GLU A 578 -16.09 -10.53 -21.60
CA GLU A 578 -15.39 -11.76 -21.94
C GLU A 578 -13.92 -11.43 -22.17
N ASN A 579 -13.05 -12.18 -21.53
CA ASN A 579 -11.61 -11.99 -21.57
C ASN A 579 -11.00 -12.81 -22.73
N SER A 580 -9.71 -12.64 -22.97
CA SER A 580 -8.98 -13.32 -24.05
C SER A 580 -9.05 -14.86 -24.01
N ARG A 581 -9.42 -15.44 -22.87
CA ARG A 581 -9.56 -16.89 -22.63
C ARG A 581 -11.01 -17.38 -22.72
N GLY A 582 -11.94 -16.53 -23.19
CA GLY A 582 -13.37 -16.84 -23.23
C GLY A 582 -14.03 -16.88 -21.85
N LYS A 583 -13.37 -16.32 -20.82
CA LYS A 583 -13.86 -16.29 -19.44
C LYS A 583 -14.54 -14.96 -19.18
N ARG A 584 -15.69 -15.01 -18.52
CA ARG A 584 -16.49 -13.81 -18.26
C ARG A 584 -16.13 -13.23 -16.90
N THR A 585 -15.75 -11.97 -16.89
CA THR A 585 -15.26 -11.26 -15.72
C THR A 585 -16.13 -10.05 -15.44
N LEU A 586 -16.66 -9.93 -14.23
CA LEU A 586 -17.25 -8.70 -13.72
C LEU A 586 -16.13 -7.74 -13.29
N ILE A 587 -15.93 -6.64 -14.02
CA ILE A 587 -14.97 -5.60 -13.70
C ILE A 587 -15.67 -4.51 -12.90
N ILE A 588 -15.24 -4.28 -11.65
CA ILE A 588 -15.82 -3.27 -10.76
C ILE A 588 -15.01 -1.98 -10.91
N TYR A 589 -15.61 -0.95 -11.51
CA TYR A 589 -14.99 0.35 -11.74
C TYR A 589 -15.14 1.32 -10.58
N VAL A 590 -16.33 1.34 -9.99
CA VAL A 590 -16.66 2.28 -8.91
C VAL A 590 -17.01 1.49 -7.67
N GLN A 591 -16.43 1.88 -6.54
CA GLN A 591 -16.71 1.33 -5.23
C GLN A 591 -16.49 2.42 -4.19
N LYS A 592 -17.58 2.97 -3.65
CA LYS A 592 -17.57 4.16 -2.78
C LYS A 592 -18.52 3.96 -1.60
N SER A 593 -18.18 4.53 -0.45
CA SER A 593 -19.02 4.56 0.75
C SER A 593 -18.87 5.89 1.48
N ASP A 594 -19.94 6.31 2.16
CA ASP A 594 -19.98 7.44 3.08
C ASP A 594 -19.10 7.28 4.33
N GLY A 595 -18.46 6.13 4.53
CA GLY A 595 -17.65 5.80 5.69
C GLY A 595 -18.35 4.89 6.70
N THR A 596 -19.60 4.51 6.45
CA THR A 596 -20.33 3.57 7.30
C THR A 596 -19.58 2.24 7.40
N LYS A 597 -19.34 1.81 8.64
CA LYS A 597 -18.54 0.63 8.95
C LYS A 597 -19.11 -0.60 8.23
N ASN A 598 -18.23 -1.31 7.52
CA ASN A 598 -18.53 -2.53 6.76
C ASN A 598 -19.47 -2.36 5.54
N ALA A 599 -19.78 -1.14 5.11
CA ALA A 599 -20.61 -0.92 3.92
C ALA A 599 -19.96 -1.45 2.63
N ILE A 600 -18.62 -1.29 2.47
CA ILE A 600 -17.90 -1.80 1.29
C ILE A 600 -17.91 -3.34 1.22
N PRO A 601 -17.57 -4.10 2.28
CA PRO A 601 -17.75 -5.56 2.28
C PRO A 601 -19.17 -6.01 1.94
N PHE A 602 -20.18 -5.30 2.44
CA PHE A 602 -21.58 -5.61 2.16
C PHE A 602 -21.92 -5.39 0.68
N ILE A 603 -21.71 -4.18 0.14
CA ILE A 603 -22.06 -3.90 -1.26
C ILE A 603 -21.28 -4.78 -2.24
N ASN A 604 -20.03 -5.15 -1.94
CA ASN A 604 -19.25 -6.06 -2.79
C ASN A 604 -19.88 -7.45 -2.85
N ARG A 605 -20.31 -7.97 -1.71
CA ARG A 605 -20.99 -9.26 -1.63
C ARG A 605 -22.30 -9.23 -2.43
N GLU A 606 -23.13 -8.23 -2.18
CA GLU A 606 -24.44 -8.12 -2.83
C GLU A 606 -24.30 -7.91 -4.35
N LEU A 607 -23.37 -7.06 -4.80
CA LEU A 607 -23.09 -6.84 -6.22
C LEU A 607 -22.64 -8.12 -6.94
N VAL A 608 -21.74 -8.89 -6.33
CA VAL A 608 -21.25 -10.13 -6.94
C VAL A 608 -22.33 -11.20 -6.94
N ARG A 609 -23.11 -11.34 -5.85
CA ARG A 609 -24.23 -12.28 -5.79
C ARG A 609 -25.29 -11.94 -6.83
N GLU A 610 -25.60 -10.66 -7.01
CA GLU A 610 -26.55 -10.22 -8.04
C GLU A 610 -26.15 -10.73 -9.44
N VAL A 611 -24.87 -10.58 -9.80
CA VAL A 611 -24.39 -11.02 -11.12
C VAL A 611 -24.21 -12.54 -11.20
N TYR A 612 -23.77 -13.18 -10.12
CA TYR A 612 -23.45 -14.62 -10.08
C TYR A 612 -24.71 -15.50 -9.99
N ASP A 613 -25.70 -15.10 -9.19
CA ASP A 613 -26.92 -15.87 -8.93
C ASP A 613 -27.99 -15.68 -10.03
N HIS A 614 -27.84 -14.66 -10.90
CA HIS A 614 -28.75 -14.38 -12.03
C HIS A 614 -28.06 -14.48 -13.41
N PRO A 615 -27.52 -15.66 -13.79
CA PRO A 615 -26.84 -15.86 -15.07
C PRO A 615 -27.78 -15.71 -16.27
N GLU A 616 -29.09 -15.75 -16.10
CA GLU A 616 -30.08 -15.46 -17.15
C GLU A 616 -30.11 -13.98 -17.55
N GLN A 617 -29.83 -13.09 -16.60
CA GLN A 617 -29.81 -11.63 -16.82
C GLN A 617 -28.44 -11.18 -17.32
N TYR A 618 -27.40 -11.67 -16.65
CA TYR A 618 -26.04 -11.18 -16.83
C TYR A 618 -25.16 -12.12 -17.63
N GLY A 619 -25.56 -13.38 -17.79
CA GLY A 619 -24.69 -14.46 -18.22
C GLY A 619 -23.76 -14.96 -17.11
N ALA A 620 -23.42 -16.25 -17.15
CA ALA A 620 -22.51 -16.82 -16.16
C ALA A 620 -21.16 -16.10 -16.15
N ILE A 621 -20.71 -15.69 -14.97
CA ILE A 621 -19.39 -15.09 -14.75
C ILE A 621 -18.43 -16.09 -14.07
N ASP A 622 -17.19 -16.12 -14.53
CA ASP A 622 -16.12 -16.92 -13.95
C ASP A 622 -15.34 -16.14 -12.88
N TYR A 623 -15.14 -14.84 -13.11
CA TYR A 623 -14.26 -14.00 -12.30
C TYR A 623 -14.88 -12.65 -11.94
N VAL A 624 -14.29 -12.01 -10.94
CA VAL A 624 -14.50 -10.62 -10.57
C VAL A 624 -13.15 -9.93 -10.54
N ASN A 625 -13.03 -8.74 -11.13
CA ASN A 625 -11.82 -7.93 -11.11
C ASN A 625 -12.10 -6.63 -10.34
N MET A 626 -11.37 -6.41 -9.24
CA MET A 626 -11.39 -5.15 -8.49
C MET A 626 -10.11 -4.36 -8.79
N MET A 627 -10.26 -3.26 -9.52
CA MET A 627 -9.17 -2.37 -9.96
C MET A 627 -8.35 -1.82 -8.79
N ASP A 628 -7.03 -1.63 -8.92
CA ASP A 628 -6.21 -0.91 -7.93
C ASP A 628 -6.20 0.61 -8.03
N GLY A 629 -6.18 1.27 -6.87
CA GLY A 629 -6.14 2.73 -6.73
C GLY A 629 -4.93 3.19 -5.91
N SER A 630 -3.80 2.50 -6.06
CA SER A 630 -2.44 2.84 -5.58
C SER A 630 -2.20 3.04 -4.08
N THR A 631 -3.21 3.05 -3.19
CA THR A 631 -2.96 3.18 -1.74
C THR A 631 -2.73 1.83 -1.06
N SER A 632 -1.71 1.75 -0.21
CA SER A 632 -1.33 0.54 0.53
C SER A 632 -2.48 -0.07 1.34
N GLY A 633 -3.31 0.76 1.97
CA GLY A 633 -4.49 0.32 2.72
C GLY A 633 -5.57 -0.32 1.84
N LEU A 634 -5.81 0.22 0.64
CA LEU A 634 -6.77 -0.34 -0.31
C LEU A 634 -6.27 -1.67 -0.89
N ARG A 635 -4.97 -1.74 -1.18
CA ARG A 635 -4.32 -2.98 -1.60
C ARG A 635 -4.41 -4.07 -0.54
N GLN A 636 -4.11 -3.75 0.72
CA GLN A 636 -4.28 -4.67 1.84
C GLN A 636 -5.74 -5.13 1.99
N PHE A 637 -6.70 -4.24 1.78
CA PHE A 637 -8.13 -4.59 1.80
C PHE A 637 -8.48 -5.61 0.70
N LYS A 638 -7.99 -5.41 -0.53
CA LYS A 638 -8.23 -6.32 -1.66
C LYS A 638 -7.57 -7.68 -1.47
N MET A 639 -6.33 -7.71 -0.97
CA MET A 639 -5.65 -8.96 -0.62
C MET A 639 -6.40 -9.84 0.38
N GLN A 640 -7.31 -9.26 1.19
CA GLN A 640 -8.13 -10.02 2.14
C GLN A 640 -9.27 -10.80 1.48
N TYR A 641 -9.57 -10.53 0.22
CA TYR A 641 -10.48 -11.33 -0.60
C TYR A 641 -9.78 -12.49 -1.32
N GLU A 642 -8.48 -12.69 -1.09
CA GLU A 642 -7.68 -13.79 -1.65
C GLU A 642 -7.74 -13.79 -3.19
N PRO A 643 -7.19 -12.74 -3.85
CA PRO A 643 -7.09 -12.71 -5.31
C PRO A 643 -6.30 -13.92 -5.80
N ASP A 644 -6.61 -14.39 -7.00
CA ASP A 644 -5.87 -15.45 -7.66
C ASP A 644 -4.55 -14.87 -8.21
N PRO A 645 -3.40 -15.23 -7.63
CA PRO A 645 -2.11 -14.68 -8.05
C PRO A 645 -1.71 -15.11 -9.46
N THR A 646 -2.39 -16.12 -10.06
CA THR A 646 -2.12 -16.56 -11.43
C THR A 646 -2.85 -15.71 -12.48
N LEU A 647 -3.77 -14.86 -12.04
CA LEU A 647 -4.62 -14.03 -12.90
C LEU A 647 -4.26 -12.54 -12.84
N SER A 648 -3.48 -12.12 -11.84
CA SER A 648 -3.03 -10.74 -11.64
C SER A 648 -1.59 -10.54 -12.11
N ASN A 649 -1.37 -10.23 -13.39
CA ASN A 649 -0.04 -9.83 -13.87
C ASN A 649 -0.16 -8.60 -14.76
N THR A 650 0.20 -7.43 -14.22
CA THR A 650 0.40 -6.21 -15.01
C THR A 650 1.87 -5.82 -14.97
N PHE A 651 2.42 -5.36 -16.11
CA PHE A 651 3.82 -4.96 -16.21
C PHE A 651 3.94 -3.49 -16.64
N ARG A 652 4.99 -2.80 -16.14
CA ARG A 652 5.41 -1.48 -16.63
C ARG A 652 6.67 -1.62 -17.47
N ILE A 653 6.78 -0.80 -18.49
CA ILE A 653 7.92 -0.76 -19.41
C ILE A 653 8.37 0.68 -19.57
N ILE A 654 9.66 0.92 -19.44
CA ILE A 654 10.29 2.23 -19.55
C ILE A 654 11.31 2.17 -20.69
N GLY A 655 11.32 3.16 -21.58
CA GLY A 655 12.41 3.30 -22.55
C GLY A 655 13.75 3.50 -21.81
N ALA A 656 14.79 2.78 -22.21
CA ALA A 656 16.11 2.90 -21.61
C ALA A 656 16.74 4.26 -21.95
N ASP A 657 16.87 5.09 -20.92
CA ASP A 657 17.99 6.01 -20.68
C ASP A 657 18.27 6.08 -19.18
#